data_AF-J9EZT8-F1
#
_entry.id   AF-J9EZT8-F1
#
_cell.length_a   1.000
_cell.length_b   1.000
_cell.length_c   1.000
_cell.angle_alpha   90.00
_cell.angle_beta   90.00
_cell.angle_gamma   90.00
#
_symmetry.space_group_name_H-M   'P 1'
#
loop_
_entity.id
_entity.type
_entity.pdbx_description
1 polymer ?
#
loop_
_entity_poly.entity_id
_entity_poly.type
_entity_poly.pdbx_seq_one_letter_code
_entity_poly.pdbx_strand_id
1 'polypeptide(L)'
;MVPRYERYQMIGIKGWAEPLHIKIIILQNEQLVEQLKNIIPKIGSVEEKNLRVGRDIIEHRVDIYDYGSPWIELRVDVMSSCWKRIFLKMVSVFQGLTSEFSGKYTPILQTTERGFFMDDCLSAELQVDLHSIHHGNLLDLGTFCSHFTREIPKGINGPKLSEYIKVLSNLSSHNVRSAMYVDFEHDRNMFTVRFAVLDGHKAREMNNTSNEKLKLVEGSMFALKVSYTSLRRVLVDASQGSCAARIYFHLNYPPEIRRFRQKVNVARGPKVELISERFRYYPETDYQKDTSLAITAINDSPTFCLQFTEMMDDDLLYRLLSRLHARVNLPIEFANVQLSYFSVDNYVALPVRMIGCDYRKCATEEAILQSDQPYQPVEPKTLLSRGAVVKDQLLQTVESRNEFLMHIVKSYEQDEAITLEVLERLINMVDEVKNIPPLISAFERIQNSIFVKKELLAEIHERSADEGFQRVRKAVITPTRMLLVVPELLMGNRVLREFDESGDSALRIQFRDDDGAHLRRSRAGLYIIETTIHNCLLRGVHISDRHFVYLASSNSQMRDNGCYFFNDGVDGKVKKIRDKLGKFDHTNIPKLMSRMGQCFTQSKESDVTLRRRKYNKTYDVIGGKDSCGEPFIFSDGVGKLSEDFAEQIANDLGLGKCVPSCFQFRYRGLKGVLSVDPALRQRRLWAERNGLEDKHAKTEKVNDLDILFRPSQDKFHAPRKEIIEIVKYSCPTFVYLNRPLINILDQVSDMQGFDVHSRIVNRIHGLLDRQLLKLSDALMSEDRCRERLAEFPRRINVQYLSLARGFTLTQEPFFHGLLIASVRFALQKQLSKEHIQIPTNLGRTMFGILDETGLLQYGQVFVQFTNDVFLKTPPKAAAKTIVKGSFSARKNVFLFIMQEKI
;
A
#
# COMPACT_ATOMS: atom_id res chain seq x y z
N MET A 1 22.90 -33.11 19.32
CA MET A 1 24.25 -32.70 19.77
C MET A 1 24.47 -31.27 19.30
N VAL A 2 24.39 -30.32 20.23
CA VAL A 2 24.59 -28.88 20.01
C VAL A 2 25.85 -28.52 20.81
N PRO A 3 26.92 -27.99 20.21
CA PRO A 3 28.10 -27.65 21.00
C PRO A 3 27.79 -26.41 21.85
N ARG A 4 27.87 -26.59 23.17
CA ARG A 4 28.03 -25.50 24.14
C ARG A 4 29.38 -24.84 23.88
N TYR A 5 29.39 -23.55 23.53
CA TYR A 5 30.60 -22.74 23.66
C TYR A 5 30.70 -22.22 25.09
N GLU A 6 31.78 -22.62 25.75
CA GLU A 6 32.10 -22.37 27.14
C GLU A 6 32.53 -20.92 27.39
N ARG A 7 32.23 -20.46 28.61
CA ARG A 7 32.69 -19.20 29.20
C ARG A 7 34.21 -19.25 29.39
N TYR A 8 34.91 -18.24 28.88
CA TYR A 8 36.20 -17.82 29.43
C TYR A 8 36.07 -16.42 30.02
N GLN A 9 35.90 -16.37 31.35
CA GLN A 9 36.39 -15.26 32.16
C GLN A 9 37.88 -15.52 32.41
N MET A 10 38.75 -14.72 31.81
CA MET A 10 40.15 -14.58 32.20
C MET A 10 40.53 -13.10 32.12
N ILE A 11 41.07 -12.61 33.23
CA ILE A 11 41.62 -11.27 33.43
C ILE A 11 43.00 -11.23 32.77
N GLY A 12 43.26 -10.25 31.89
CA GLY A 12 44.60 -9.97 31.38
C GLY A 12 44.64 -9.47 29.93
N ILE A 13 44.82 -8.15 29.77
CA ILE A 13 45.23 -7.42 28.55
C ILE A 13 44.35 -7.70 27.31
N LYS A 14 43.30 -6.87 27.11
CA LYS A 14 42.51 -6.88 25.87
C LYS A 14 43.40 -6.53 24.68
N GLY A 15 43.62 -7.48 23.78
CA GLY A 15 44.07 -7.21 22.42
C GLY A 15 43.11 -6.24 21.72
N TRP A 16 43.62 -5.46 20.77
CA TRP A 16 42.78 -4.57 19.97
C TRP A 16 41.77 -5.40 19.17
N ALA A 17 40.52 -4.95 19.09
CA ALA A 17 39.53 -5.58 18.22
C ALA A 17 39.95 -5.45 16.75
N GLU A 18 39.44 -6.34 15.88
CA GLU A 18 39.58 -6.20 14.42
C GLU A 18 39.16 -4.79 13.97
N PRO A 19 39.82 -4.22 12.94
CA PRO A 19 39.45 -2.92 12.41
C PRO A 19 38.00 -2.94 11.92
N LEU A 20 37.22 -1.98 12.40
CA LEU A 20 35.85 -1.75 11.98
C LEU A 20 35.81 -0.54 11.04
N HIS A 21 34.89 -0.52 10.09
CA HIS A 21 34.77 0.58 9.14
C HIS A 21 33.65 1.55 9.56
N ILE A 22 33.99 2.83 9.61
CA ILE A 22 33.00 3.92 9.63
C ILE A 22 32.88 4.55 8.25
N LYS A 23 31.71 5.09 7.96
CA LYS A 23 31.41 5.80 6.70
C LYS A 23 31.11 7.25 7.02
N ILE A 24 31.78 8.18 6.35
CA ILE A 24 31.49 9.60 6.44
C ILE A 24 30.86 10.04 5.12
N ILE A 25 29.64 10.51 5.21
CA ILE A 25 28.77 10.84 4.09
C ILE A 25 28.75 12.34 3.90
N ILE A 26 29.06 12.77 2.67
CA ILE A 26 29.24 14.18 2.33
C ILE A 26 28.53 14.46 1.00
N LEU A 27 27.71 15.51 0.94
CA LEU A 27 27.19 16.02 -0.33
C LEU A 27 28.34 16.58 -1.17
N GLN A 28 28.39 16.25 -2.47
CA GLN A 28 29.54 16.50 -3.34
C GLN A 28 30.07 17.95 -3.24
N ASN A 29 31.15 18.13 -2.49
CA ASN A 29 31.88 19.38 -2.29
C ASN A 29 33.36 19.06 -2.04
N GLU A 30 34.17 19.18 -3.08
CA GLU A 30 35.59 18.78 -3.09
C GLU A 30 36.41 19.52 -2.00
N GLN A 31 36.10 20.79 -1.73
CA GLN A 31 36.80 21.57 -0.70
C GLN A 31 36.53 21.03 0.70
N LEU A 32 35.28 20.64 0.97
CA LEU A 32 34.86 20.09 2.25
C LEU A 32 35.42 18.67 2.47
N VAL A 33 35.54 17.88 1.41
CA VAL A 33 36.18 16.56 1.45
C VAL A 33 37.64 16.67 1.90
N GLU A 34 38.40 17.60 1.33
CA GLU A 34 39.80 17.81 1.70
C GLU A 34 39.96 18.35 3.13
N GLN A 35 39.06 19.22 3.59
CA GLN A 35 39.03 19.64 5.00
C GLN A 35 38.75 18.47 5.94
N LEU A 36 37.80 17.60 5.60
CA LEU A 36 37.47 16.43 6.42
C LEU A 36 38.58 15.39 6.43
N LYS A 37 39.29 15.15 5.31
CA LYS A 37 40.49 14.29 5.28
C LYS A 37 41.55 14.73 6.28
N ASN A 38 41.65 16.03 6.58
CA ASN A 38 42.55 16.58 7.59
C ASN A 38 42.00 16.53 9.03
N ILE A 39 40.67 16.49 9.20
CA ILE A 39 40.00 16.47 10.50
C ILE A 39 39.83 15.03 11.02
N ILE A 40 39.49 14.08 10.15
CA ILE A 40 39.21 12.68 10.49
C ILE A 40 40.33 12.02 11.32
N PRO A 41 41.63 12.17 10.98
CA PRO A 41 42.70 11.58 11.78
C PRO A 41 42.76 12.15 13.22
N LYS A 42 42.25 13.37 13.44
CA LYS A 42 42.22 14.02 14.77
C LYS A 42 41.14 13.42 15.67
N ILE A 43 40.19 12.64 15.15
CA ILE A 43 39.24 11.89 15.99
C ILE A 43 39.99 10.95 16.95
N GLY A 44 41.16 10.45 16.54
CA GLY A 44 42.01 9.58 17.36
C GLY A 44 42.82 10.28 18.45
N SER A 45 42.82 11.63 18.54
CA SER A 45 43.58 12.37 19.57
C SER A 45 42.89 12.43 20.93
N VAL A 46 41.87 11.59 21.16
CA VAL A 46 41.20 11.46 22.46
C VAL A 46 42.25 11.16 23.54
N GLU A 47 42.13 11.78 24.72
CA GLU A 47 43.04 11.65 25.87
C GLU A 47 43.25 10.22 26.41
N GLU A 48 42.62 9.21 25.80
CA GLU A 48 42.78 7.79 26.11
C GLU A 48 43.52 7.05 24.97
N LYS A 49 44.61 6.32 25.28
CA LYS A 49 45.40 5.48 24.36
C LYS A 49 44.63 4.29 23.70
N ASN A 50 43.30 4.32 23.69
CA ASN A 50 42.40 3.20 23.43
C ASN A 50 41.60 3.29 22.11
N LEU A 51 41.79 4.34 21.30
CA LEU A 51 41.22 4.50 19.97
C LEU A 51 42.34 4.71 18.94
N ARG A 52 42.31 3.99 17.83
CA ARG A 52 43.19 4.20 16.67
C ARG A 52 42.32 4.42 15.44
N VAL A 53 42.66 5.46 14.68
CA VAL A 53 42.01 5.79 13.41
C VAL A 53 43.04 5.54 12.30
N GLY A 54 42.63 4.78 11.28
CA GLY A 54 43.43 4.50 10.10
C GLY A 54 43.79 5.78 9.35
N ARG A 55 44.97 5.81 8.74
CA ARG A 55 45.43 6.95 7.92
C ARG A 55 44.95 6.87 6.48
N ASP A 56 44.63 5.66 6.01
CA ASP A 56 44.14 5.42 4.67
C ASP A 56 42.63 5.69 4.63
N ILE A 57 42.25 6.76 3.94
CA ILE A 57 40.84 7.14 3.73
C ILE A 57 40.47 6.76 2.30
N ILE A 58 39.55 5.81 2.15
CA ILE A 58 39.08 5.37 0.82
C ILE A 58 37.89 6.24 0.42
N GLU A 59 38.04 6.97 -0.68
CA GLU A 59 36.98 7.78 -1.28
C GLU A 59 36.17 6.97 -2.29
N HIS A 60 34.85 6.95 -2.13
CA HIS A 60 33.93 6.37 -3.08
C HIS A 60 32.90 7.41 -3.52
N ARG A 61 32.84 7.67 -4.83
CA ARG A 61 31.89 8.60 -5.44
C ARG A 61 30.64 7.83 -5.83
N VAL A 62 29.49 8.26 -5.32
CA VAL A 62 28.22 7.59 -5.52
C VAL A 62 27.27 8.55 -6.23
N ASP A 63 26.77 8.11 -7.38
CA ASP A 63 25.75 8.82 -8.15
C ASP A 63 24.38 8.79 -7.43
N ILE A 64 23.38 9.45 -8.01
CA ILE A 64 22.08 9.70 -7.37
C ILE A 64 21.30 8.40 -7.14
N TYR A 65 21.29 7.90 -5.90
CA TYR A 65 20.42 6.78 -5.50
C TYR A 65 19.80 6.94 -4.10
N ASP A 66 20.54 7.45 -3.11
CA ASP A 66 20.06 7.50 -1.70
C ASP A 66 19.77 8.90 -1.15
N TYR A 67 20.58 9.92 -1.50
CA TYR A 67 20.52 11.28 -0.91
C TYR A 67 19.97 12.35 -1.86
N GLY A 68 19.34 11.96 -2.97
CA GLY A 68 18.72 12.88 -3.95
C GLY A 68 19.72 13.68 -4.82
N SER A 69 20.98 13.74 -4.41
CA SER A 69 22.10 14.39 -5.08
C SER A 69 23.34 13.47 -5.05
N PRO A 70 24.32 13.66 -5.95
CA PRO A 70 25.61 12.98 -5.87
C PRO A 70 26.28 13.22 -4.51
N TRP A 71 26.92 12.19 -3.99
CA TRP A 71 27.56 12.22 -2.68
C TRP A 71 28.85 11.42 -2.67
N ILE A 72 29.69 11.74 -1.68
CA ILE A 72 31.00 11.14 -1.47
C ILE A 72 30.95 10.39 -0.14
N GLU A 73 31.35 9.12 -0.20
CA GLU A 73 31.53 8.25 0.95
C GLU A 73 33.03 8.15 1.25
N LEU A 74 33.45 8.61 2.43
CA LEU A 74 34.80 8.39 2.95
C LEU A 74 34.74 7.20 3.91
N ARG A 75 35.45 6.12 3.59
CA ARG A 75 35.60 4.96 4.48
C ARG A 75 36.88 5.07 5.28
N VAL A 76 36.75 4.84 6.58
CA VAL A 76 37.84 4.98 7.54
C VAL A 76 37.83 3.80 8.50
N ASP A 77 39.00 3.20 8.70
CA ASP A 77 39.17 2.10 9.63
C ASP A 77 39.38 2.63 11.04
N VAL A 78 38.69 2.07 12.01
CA VAL A 78 38.81 2.43 13.41
C VAL A 78 38.96 1.18 14.26
N MET A 79 39.86 1.26 15.24
CA MET A 79 40.12 0.16 16.18
C MET A 79 40.01 0.67 17.60
N SER A 80 39.42 -0.14 18.47
CA SER A 80 39.33 0.17 19.89
C SER A 80 39.54 -1.08 20.74
N SER A 81 40.06 -0.89 21.96
CA SER A 81 40.09 -1.95 22.98
C SER A 81 38.73 -2.16 23.66
N CYS A 82 37.79 -1.21 23.54
CA CYS A 82 36.46 -1.31 24.15
C CYS A 82 35.43 -0.32 23.53
N TRP A 83 34.68 -0.77 22.53
CA TRP A 83 33.64 0.05 21.88
C TRP A 83 32.57 0.59 22.85
N LYS A 84 32.18 -0.19 23.86
CA LYS A 84 31.20 0.23 24.88
C LYS A 84 31.55 1.57 25.57
N ARG A 85 32.82 1.87 25.78
CA ARG A 85 33.26 3.12 26.45
C ARG A 85 33.64 4.23 25.49
N ILE A 86 34.00 3.88 24.26
CA ILE A 86 34.71 4.76 23.34
C ILE A 86 33.82 5.21 22.19
N PHE A 87 32.81 4.42 21.81
CA PHE A 87 31.97 4.68 20.65
C PHE A 87 31.27 6.05 20.70
N LEU A 88 30.53 6.35 21.77
CA LEU A 88 29.84 7.64 21.90
C LEU A 88 30.81 8.81 22.10
N LYS A 89 31.94 8.59 22.77
CA LYS A 89 33.01 9.61 22.87
C LYS A 89 33.59 9.95 21.50
N MET A 90 33.86 8.95 20.66
CA MET A 90 34.32 9.12 19.29
C MET A 90 33.31 9.92 18.47
N VAL A 91 32.03 9.59 18.59
CA VAL A 91 30.92 10.34 17.95
C VAL A 91 30.88 11.79 18.42
N SER A 92 30.96 12.02 19.74
CA SER A 92 30.94 13.36 20.33
C SER A 92 32.12 14.21 19.86
N VAL A 93 33.32 13.62 19.78
CA VAL A 93 34.52 14.28 19.23
C VAL A 93 34.33 14.60 17.75
N PHE A 94 33.80 13.66 16.95
CA PHE A 94 33.50 13.90 15.54
C PHE A 94 32.52 15.08 15.37
N GLN A 95 31.42 15.08 16.12
CA GLN A 95 30.43 16.16 16.07
C GLN A 95 31.03 17.49 16.56
N GLY A 96 31.86 17.48 17.61
CA GLY A 96 32.59 18.67 18.06
C GLY A 96 33.54 19.24 17.00
N LEU A 97 34.35 18.38 16.36
CA LEU A 97 35.28 18.76 15.29
C LEU A 97 34.58 19.22 14.00
N THR A 98 33.33 18.82 13.80
CA THR A 98 32.54 19.18 12.61
C THR A 98 31.44 20.20 12.90
N SER A 99 31.47 20.83 14.08
CA SER A 99 30.46 21.81 14.52
C SER A 99 30.40 23.07 13.64
N GLU A 100 31.51 23.42 12.99
CA GLU A 100 31.57 24.51 12.01
C GLU A 100 30.79 24.20 10.72
N PHE A 101 30.58 22.92 10.41
CA PHE A 101 29.80 22.48 9.24
C PHE A 101 28.33 22.29 9.61
N SER A 102 27.50 23.25 9.22
CA SER A 102 26.06 23.23 9.50
C SER A 102 25.19 23.34 8.24
N GLY A 103 23.94 22.90 8.36
CA GLY A 103 22.94 22.91 7.29
C GLY A 103 23.25 21.93 6.16
N LYS A 104 23.12 22.40 4.92
CA LYS A 104 23.19 21.54 3.72
C LYS A 104 24.45 20.70 3.60
N TYR A 105 25.59 21.19 4.08
CA TYR A 105 26.89 20.52 3.94
C TYR A 105 27.36 19.79 5.21
N THR A 106 26.46 19.57 6.17
CA THR A 106 26.81 18.83 7.40
C THR A 106 27.27 17.41 7.07
N PRO A 107 28.46 16.99 7.53
CA PRO A 107 28.94 15.62 7.34
C PRO A 107 28.21 14.67 8.29
N ILE A 108 27.88 13.48 7.80
CA ILE A 108 27.22 12.44 8.59
C ILE A 108 28.18 11.29 8.82
N LEU A 109 28.41 10.94 10.08
CA LEU A 109 29.07 9.69 10.45
C LEU A 109 28.02 8.58 10.53
N GLN A 110 28.17 7.56 9.69
CA GLN A 110 27.26 6.43 9.61
C GLN A 110 27.98 5.16 10.07
N THR A 111 27.35 4.41 10.97
CA THR A 111 27.84 3.11 11.45
C THR A 111 26.88 1.99 11.05
N THR A 112 27.44 0.93 10.45
CA THR A 112 26.69 -0.22 9.96
C THR A 112 27.14 -1.54 10.56
N GLU A 113 28.34 -1.60 11.10
CA GLU A 113 28.94 -2.85 11.55
C GLU A 113 28.47 -3.24 12.94
N ARG A 114 28.12 -4.52 13.10
CA ARG A 114 27.65 -5.06 14.38
C ARG A 114 28.69 -4.96 15.49
N GLY A 115 29.98 -4.95 15.13
CA GLY A 115 31.09 -4.86 16.10
C GLY A 115 31.09 -3.56 16.93
N PHE A 116 30.44 -2.49 16.46
CA PHE A 116 30.27 -1.26 17.24
C PHE A 116 29.22 -1.36 18.35
N PHE A 117 28.37 -2.39 18.32
CA PHE A 117 27.17 -2.49 19.15
C PHE A 117 27.24 -3.69 20.09
N MET A 118 26.42 -3.68 21.14
CA MET A 118 26.36 -4.79 22.11
C MET A 118 25.61 -6.01 21.56
N ASP A 119 26.14 -7.20 21.79
CA ASP A 119 25.43 -8.46 21.50
C ASP A 119 24.43 -8.82 22.61
N ASP A 120 24.76 -8.54 23.88
CA ASP A 120 23.91 -8.83 25.05
C ASP A 120 23.05 -7.60 25.42
N CYS A 121 21.85 -7.52 24.84
CA CYS A 121 20.95 -6.39 25.02
C CYS A 121 19.70 -6.75 25.82
N LEU A 122 19.19 -5.76 26.57
CA LEU A 122 17.91 -5.87 27.28
C LEU A 122 16.72 -5.97 26.31
N SER A 123 15.65 -6.60 26.77
CA SER A 123 14.40 -6.76 26.01
C SER A 123 13.61 -5.45 25.88
N ALA A 124 13.76 -4.55 26.85
CA ALA A 124 13.14 -3.23 26.85
C ALA A 124 13.94 -2.23 27.70
N GLU A 125 13.86 -0.96 27.31
CA GLU A 125 14.28 0.19 28.12
C GLU A 125 13.03 1.02 28.42
N LEU A 126 12.62 1.04 29.68
CA LEU A 126 11.36 1.65 30.10
C LEU A 126 11.61 2.94 30.87
N GLN A 127 10.66 3.88 30.77
CA GLN A 127 10.66 5.16 31.47
C GLN A 127 11.92 5.99 31.25
N VAL A 128 12.39 6.06 30.00
CA VAL A 128 13.47 6.97 29.63
C VAL A 128 12.91 8.39 29.55
N ASP A 129 13.48 9.31 30.34
CA ASP A 129 12.95 10.66 30.52
C ASP A 129 13.15 11.55 29.29
N LEU A 130 12.07 12.21 28.88
CA LEU A 130 12.07 13.14 27.75
C LEU A 130 11.85 14.58 28.21
N HIS A 131 12.59 15.50 27.60
CA HIS A 131 12.39 16.94 27.78
C HIS A 131 11.30 17.44 26.83
N SER A 132 11.38 17.06 25.55
CA SER A 132 10.46 17.53 24.51
C SER A 132 10.32 16.54 23.36
N ILE A 133 9.20 16.68 22.66
CA ILE A 133 8.86 15.94 21.44
C ILE A 133 8.63 16.95 20.33
N HIS A 134 9.23 16.71 19.18
CA HIS A 134 9.05 17.57 18.00
C HIS A 134 8.55 16.75 16.82
N HIS A 135 7.58 17.32 16.10
CA HIS A 135 7.21 16.87 14.76
C HIS A 135 7.72 17.92 13.76
N GLY A 136 8.40 17.46 12.72
CA GLY A 136 8.93 18.35 11.70
C GLY A 136 9.49 17.61 10.50
N ASN A 137 10.37 18.30 9.78
CA ASN A 137 11.03 17.80 8.59
C ASN A 137 12.53 18.14 8.63
N LEU A 138 13.36 17.22 8.12
CA LEU A 138 14.78 17.48 7.87
C LEU A 138 14.89 18.14 6.50
N LEU A 139 15.16 19.44 6.45
CA LEU A 139 15.26 20.20 5.19
C LEU A 139 16.48 19.78 4.37
N ASP A 140 17.55 19.44 5.08
CA ASP A 140 18.80 18.95 4.52
C ASP A 140 19.50 18.00 5.52
N LEU A 141 20.80 17.77 5.36
CA LEU A 141 21.55 16.84 6.23
C LEU A 141 21.76 17.36 7.66
N GLY A 142 21.64 18.67 7.90
CA GLY A 142 22.01 19.32 9.16
C GLY A 142 20.98 20.31 9.72
N THR A 143 19.84 20.52 9.05
CA THR A 143 18.78 21.43 9.51
C THR A 143 17.46 20.70 9.70
N PHE A 144 16.95 20.74 10.93
CA PHE A 144 15.63 20.26 11.30
C PHE A 144 14.67 21.45 11.50
N CYS A 145 13.57 21.43 10.75
CA CYS A 145 12.49 22.38 10.85
C CYS A 145 11.33 21.75 11.63
N SER A 146 11.15 22.14 12.88
CA SER A 146 10.05 21.70 13.74
C SER A 146 8.79 22.52 13.45
N HIS A 147 7.67 21.83 13.18
CA HIS A 147 6.37 22.45 12.97
C HIS A 147 5.43 22.34 14.16
N PHE A 148 5.76 21.46 15.09
CA PHE A 148 4.97 21.22 16.29
C PHE A 148 5.91 20.75 17.39
N THR A 149 5.83 21.39 18.56
CA THR A 149 6.66 21.03 19.71
C THR A 149 5.81 20.91 20.95
N ARG A 150 5.93 19.79 21.65
CA ARG A 150 5.46 19.67 23.03
C ARG A 150 6.67 19.54 23.94
N GLU A 151 6.84 20.52 24.81
CA GLU A 151 7.89 20.56 25.82
C GLU A 151 7.31 20.51 27.23
N ILE A 152 8.09 19.98 28.16
CA ILE A 152 7.83 20.15 29.59
C ILE A 152 8.18 21.62 29.94
N PRO A 153 7.25 22.43 30.50
CA PRO A 153 7.54 23.82 30.84
C PRO A 153 8.79 23.97 31.72
N LYS A 154 9.73 24.83 31.32
CA LYS A 154 10.91 25.14 32.15
C LYS A 154 10.44 25.75 33.48
N GLY A 155 10.83 25.12 34.60
CA GLY A 155 10.44 25.56 35.94
C GLY A 155 9.07 25.05 36.42
N ILE A 156 8.67 23.82 36.06
CA ILE A 156 7.50 23.20 36.71
C ILE A 156 7.68 23.26 38.24
N ASN A 157 6.86 24.06 38.91
CA ASN A 157 6.74 24.06 40.36
C ASN A 157 6.43 22.62 40.83
N GLY A 158 7.10 22.13 41.88
CA GLY A 158 6.86 20.82 42.49
C GLY A 158 5.39 20.33 42.53
N PRO A 159 4.39 21.18 42.89
CA PRO A 159 2.98 20.79 42.85
C PRO A 159 2.39 20.51 41.46
N LYS A 160 2.83 21.17 40.39
CA LYS A 160 2.36 20.86 39.02
C LYS A 160 2.99 19.57 38.49
N LEU A 161 4.25 19.28 38.85
CA LEU A 161 4.91 18.03 38.48
C LEU A 161 4.19 16.83 39.10
N SER A 162 3.77 16.96 40.37
CA SER A 162 3.05 15.91 41.07
C SER A 162 1.66 15.66 40.47
N GLU A 163 1.00 16.68 39.91
CA GLU A 163 -0.27 16.51 39.17
C GLU A 163 -0.08 15.69 37.89
N TYR A 164 0.93 16.00 37.06
CA TYR A 164 1.22 15.19 35.86
C TYR A 164 1.53 13.74 36.22
N ILE A 165 2.38 13.52 37.24
CA ILE A 165 2.74 12.18 37.71
C ILE A 165 1.51 11.45 38.26
N LYS A 166 0.61 12.14 38.96
CA LYS A 166 -0.65 11.57 39.47
C LYS A 166 -1.56 11.13 38.33
N VAL A 167 -1.75 11.96 37.31
CA VAL A 167 -2.57 11.60 36.14
C VAL A 167 -1.97 10.40 35.42
N LEU A 168 -0.65 10.41 35.18
CA LEU A 168 0.04 9.28 34.55
C LEU A 168 -0.03 8.01 35.38
N SER A 169 0.20 8.09 36.69
CA SER A 169 0.15 6.91 37.58
C SER A 169 -1.26 6.32 37.71
N ASN A 170 -2.30 7.15 37.63
CA ASN A 170 -3.69 6.70 37.63
C ASN A 170 -4.10 6.02 36.31
N LEU A 171 -3.47 6.39 35.20
CA LEU A 171 -3.79 5.91 33.85
C LEU A 171 -2.80 4.87 33.30
N SER A 172 -1.67 4.68 33.98
CA SER A 172 -0.62 3.74 33.65
C SER A 172 -0.69 2.50 34.55
N SER A 173 -0.19 1.37 34.06
CA SER A 173 -0.05 0.13 34.84
C SER A 173 1.20 0.10 35.73
N HIS A 174 2.03 1.14 35.68
CA HIS A 174 3.32 1.19 36.37
C HIS A 174 3.48 2.48 37.17
N ASN A 175 4.30 2.44 38.23
CA ASN A 175 4.70 3.63 38.97
C ASN A 175 5.49 4.56 38.04
N VAL A 176 4.95 5.74 37.75
CA VAL A 176 5.55 6.74 36.86
C VAL A 176 6.33 7.77 37.69
N ARG A 177 7.51 8.16 37.23
CA ARG A 177 8.39 9.11 37.93
C ARG A 177 8.56 10.46 37.22
N SER A 178 8.15 10.54 35.96
CA SER A 178 8.37 11.70 35.10
C SER A 178 7.08 12.17 34.42
N ALA A 179 7.04 13.44 34.03
CA ALA A 179 5.89 14.04 33.33
C ALA A 179 5.80 13.62 31.85
N MET A 180 6.92 13.23 31.25
CA MET A 180 7.00 12.72 29.88
C MET A 180 8.14 11.71 29.79
N TYR A 181 7.84 10.54 29.24
CA TYR A 181 8.82 9.46 29.11
C TYR A 181 8.54 8.61 27.89
N VAL A 182 9.54 7.85 27.46
CA VAL A 182 9.43 6.85 26.39
C VAL A 182 9.79 5.46 26.89
N ASP A 183 9.00 4.49 26.45
CA ASP A 183 9.29 3.06 26.62
C ASP A 183 9.72 2.49 25.27
N PHE A 184 10.96 2.02 25.17
CA PHE A 184 11.46 1.25 24.04
C PHE A 184 11.23 -0.24 24.31
N GLU A 185 10.15 -0.78 23.74
CA GLU A 185 9.79 -2.20 23.83
C GLU A 185 10.40 -2.96 22.64
N HIS A 186 11.73 -3.11 22.65
CA HIS A 186 12.51 -3.64 21.52
C HIS A 186 12.02 -4.98 20.99
N ASP A 187 11.66 -5.91 21.88
CA ASP A 187 11.17 -7.24 21.47
C ASP A 187 9.76 -7.19 20.85
N ARG A 188 8.99 -6.12 21.12
CA ARG A 188 7.71 -5.83 20.46
C ARG A 188 7.86 -4.96 19.20
N ASN A 189 9.10 -4.59 18.82
CA ASN A 189 9.41 -3.76 17.67
C ASN A 189 8.66 -2.42 17.67
N MET A 190 8.63 -1.75 18.82
CA MET A 190 7.98 -0.46 18.97
C MET A 190 8.55 0.34 20.14
N PHE A 191 8.39 1.65 20.07
CA PHE A 191 8.52 2.51 21.23
C PHE A 191 7.22 3.32 21.43
N THR A 192 6.94 3.67 22.68
CA THR A 192 5.74 4.44 23.05
C THR A 192 6.12 5.61 23.94
N VAL A 193 5.84 6.82 23.46
CA VAL A 193 5.99 8.04 24.27
C VAL A 193 4.70 8.31 25.02
N ARG A 194 4.78 8.64 26.32
CA ARG A 194 3.63 8.95 27.16
C ARG A 194 3.83 10.26 27.91
N PHE A 195 2.76 11.04 27.99
CA PHE A 195 2.69 12.25 28.79
C PHE A 195 1.25 12.54 29.21
N ALA A 196 1.11 13.29 30.30
CA ALA A 196 -0.18 13.80 30.74
C ALA A 196 -0.44 15.20 30.16
N VAL A 197 -1.73 15.50 30.00
CA VAL A 197 -2.30 16.81 29.69
C VAL A 197 -3.30 17.11 30.80
N LEU A 198 -3.06 18.17 31.56
CA LEU A 198 -3.95 18.61 32.64
C LEU A 198 -5.13 19.36 31.98
N ASP A 199 -6.27 18.69 31.82
CA ASP A 199 -7.35 19.13 30.91
C ASP A 199 -7.96 20.50 31.29
N GLY A 200 -7.62 21.56 30.54
CA GLY A 200 -8.45 22.77 30.40
C GLY A 200 -9.64 22.59 29.43
N HIS A 201 -9.84 21.39 28.88
CA HIS A 201 -10.79 21.07 27.80
C HIS A 201 -12.21 20.75 28.32
N LYS A 202 -12.90 21.72 28.93
CA LYS A 202 -14.32 21.58 29.33
C LYS A 202 -15.36 21.85 28.21
N ALA A 203 -14.99 22.46 27.08
CA ALA A 203 -15.98 23.22 26.29
C ALA A 203 -16.55 22.60 24.99
N ARG A 204 -16.09 21.45 24.47
CA ARG A 204 -16.59 20.93 23.17
C ARG A 204 -17.32 19.58 23.20
N GLU A 205 -16.99 18.68 24.13
CA GLU A 205 -17.63 17.35 24.17
C GLU A 205 -19.01 17.37 24.87
N MET A 206 -19.32 18.39 25.69
CA MET A 206 -20.63 18.53 26.33
C MET A 206 -21.80 18.76 25.37
N ASN A 207 -21.56 19.24 24.15
CA ASN A 207 -22.66 19.53 23.21
C ASN A 207 -23.17 18.31 22.43
N ASN A 208 -22.49 17.16 22.47
CA ASN A 208 -22.87 15.96 21.69
C ASN A 208 -23.27 14.75 22.54
N THR A 209 -23.09 14.78 23.87
CA THR A 209 -23.56 13.71 24.75
C THR A 209 -24.68 14.21 25.64
N SER A 210 -25.92 14.00 25.19
CA SER A 210 -27.16 14.12 25.97
C SER A 210 -27.30 13.05 27.07
N ASN A 211 -26.19 12.68 27.72
CA ASN A 211 -26.16 11.68 28.79
C ASN A 211 -25.52 12.29 30.04
N GLU A 212 -26.34 12.94 30.86
CA GLU A 212 -26.00 13.47 32.20
C GLU A 212 -25.50 12.40 33.21
N LYS A 213 -25.40 11.12 32.79
CA LYS A 213 -25.13 9.97 33.67
C LYS A 213 -23.66 9.56 33.81
N LEU A 214 -22.72 10.20 33.09
CA LEU A 214 -21.29 9.88 33.11
C LEU A 214 -20.44 11.12 33.37
N LYS A 215 -19.69 11.16 34.49
CA LYS A 215 -18.71 12.23 34.80
C LYS A 215 -17.30 11.77 34.44
N LEU A 216 -16.58 12.58 33.66
CA LEU A 216 -15.16 12.38 33.31
C LEU A 216 -14.27 12.94 34.42
N VAL A 217 -13.18 12.23 34.75
CA VAL A 217 -12.13 12.72 35.67
C VAL A 217 -11.23 13.70 34.92
N GLU A 218 -10.76 14.76 35.59
CA GLU A 218 -9.83 15.74 35.00
C GLU A 218 -8.45 15.12 34.76
N GLY A 219 -7.89 15.36 33.56
CA GLY A 219 -6.58 14.86 33.15
C GLY A 219 -6.66 13.72 32.13
N SER A 220 -5.89 13.86 31.05
CA SER A 220 -5.80 12.89 29.98
C SER A 220 -4.35 12.43 29.81
N MET A 221 -4.13 11.14 29.57
CA MET A 221 -2.83 10.62 29.15
C MET A 221 -2.84 10.40 27.64
N PHE A 222 -1.82 10.91 26.96
CA PHE A 222 -1.58 10.61 25.54
C PHE A 222 -0.46 9.59 25.42
N ALA A 223 -0.63 8.64 24.51
CA ALA A 223 0.40 7.70 24.10
C ALA A 223 0.63 7.81 22.59
N LEU A 224 1.87 8.09 22.21
CA LEU A 224 2.36 8.13 20.84
C LEU A 224 3.11 6.84 20.56
N LYS A 225 2.54 5.96 19.75
CA LYS A 225 3.14 4.67 19.43
C LYS A 225 3.80 4.71 18.06
N VAL A 226 5.09 4.35 18.02
CA VAL A 226 5.88 4.23 16.79
C VAL A 226 6.37 2.80 16.66
N SER A 227 6.10 2.16 15.53
CA SER A 227 6.64 0.82 15.24
C SER A 227 8.00 0.93 14.56
N TYR A 228 8.90 0.01 14.86
CA TYR A 228 10.22 -0.06 14.24
C TYR A 228 10.14 -0.28 12.73
N THR A 229 9.07 -0.93 12.23
CA THR A 229 8.83 -1.09 10.80
C THR A 229 8.48 0.22 10.08
N SER A 230 8.11 1.27 10.83
CA SER A 230 7.86 2.60 10.27
C SER A 230 9.15 3.41 10.10
N LEU A 231 10.25 2.99 10.74
CA LEU A 231 11.51 3.73 10.71
C LEU A 231 12.18 3.58 9.35
N ARG A 232 12.48 4.72 8.73
CA ARG A 232 13.20 4.82 7.45
C ARG A 232 14.66 5.23 7.64
N ARG A 233 14.93 6.06 8.65
CA ARG A 233 16.24 6.60 8.99
C ARG A 233 16.29 6.95 10.47
N VAL A 234 17.44 6.76 11.11
CA VAL A 234 17.71 7.15 12.50
C VAL A 234 18.94 8.05 12.50
N LEU A 235 18.76 9.31 12.91
CA LEU A 235 19.82 10.30 13.01
C LEU A 235 19.93 10.77 14.47
N VAL A 236 21.16 10.86 14.97
CA VAL A 236 21.44 11.17 16.38
C VAL A 236 22.35 12.40 16.45
N ASP A 237 21.93 13.40 17.21
CA ASP A 237 22.76 14.53 17.61
C ASP A 237 23.13 14.33 19.09
N ALA A 238 24.40 14.01 19.35
CA ALA A 238 24.90 13.70 20.68
C ALA A 238 25.64 14.88 21.33
N SER A 239 25.70 16.06 20.68
CA SER A 239 26.61 17.14 21.06
C SER A 239 25.90 18.47 21.32
N GLN A 240 25.36 18.71 22.53
CA GLN A 240 25.05 20.08 23.02
C GLN A 240 25.09 20.15 24.56
N GLY A 241 25.85 21.10 25.12
CA GLY A 241 25.86 21.57 26.53
C GLY A 241 24.87 20.98 27.55
N SER A 242 24.00 21.82 28.14
CA SER A 242 23.12 21.51 29.29
C SER A 242 21.78 20.81 28.92
N CYS A 243 21.76 19.92 27.93
CA CYS A 243 20.61 19.05 27.63
C CYS A 243 21.04 17.82 26.83
N ALA A 244 20.54 16.65 27.19
CA ALA A 244 20.96 15.38 26.60
C ALA A 244 20.46 15.18 25.17
N ALA A 245 21.14 14.25 24.47
CA ALA A 245 21.02 13.89 23.06
C ALA A 245 19.64 14.06 22.41
N ARG A 246 19.62 14.31 21.10
CA ARG A 246 18.41 14.27 20.27
C ARG A 246 18.46 13.09 19.31
N ILE A 247 17.36 12.36 19.20
CA ILE A 247 17.21 11.30 18.21
C ILE A 247 16.06 11.66 17.26
N TYR A 248 16.38 11.79 15.98
CA TYR A 248 15.47 12.07 14.88
C TYR A 248 15.10 10.76 14.18
N PHE A 249 13.83 10.41 14.22
CA PHE A 249 13.27 9.26 13.54
C PHE A 249 12.52 9.72 12.28
N HIS A 250 13.04 9.38 11.10
CA HIS A 250 12.28 9.56 9.86
C HIS A 250 11.30 8.40 9.73
N LEU A 251 10.00 8.72 9.69
CA LEU A 251 8.91 7.74 9.66
C LEU A 251 8.27 7.64 8.27
N ASN A 252 7.87 6.43 7.88
CA ASN A 252 7.06 6.19 6.69
C ASN A 252 5.61 6.70 6.85
N TYR A 253 5.14 6.81 8.10
CA TYR A 253 3.79 7.25 8.45
C TYR A 253 3.76 7.84 9.87
N PRO A 254 2.80 8.73 10.18
CA PRO A 254 2.76 9.41 11.48
C PRO A 254 2.53 8.43 12.65
N PRO A 255 2.97 8.78 13.88
CA PRO A 255 2.74 7.97 15.08
C PRO A 255 1.26 7.70 15.35
N GLU A 256 0.94 6.51 15.88
CA GLU A 256 -0.43 6.23 16.34
C GLU A 256 -0.67 6.95 17.67
N ILE A 257 -1.63 7.88 17.69
CA ILE A 257 -1.99 8.64 18.89
C ILE A 257 -3.18 7.98 19.57
N ARG A 258 -3.04 7.68 20.86
CA ARG A 258 -4.13 7.22 21.73
C ARG A 258 -4.29 8.14 22.93
N ARG A 259 -5.55 8.46 23.24
CA ARG A 259 -5.95 9.24 24.42
C ARG A 259 -6.59 8.29 25.44
N PHE A 260 -6.10 8.36 26.67
CA PHE A 260 -6.58 7.59 27.81
C PHE A 260 -7.24 8.52 28.84
N ARG A 261 -8.42 8.12 29.32
CA ARG A 261 -9.22 8.88 30.29
C ARG A 261 -9.94 7.95 31.27
N GLN A 262 -10.32 8.48 32.42
CA GLN A 262 -11.17 7.78 33.40
C GLN A 262 -12.61 8.30 33.34
N LYS A 263 -13.58 7.39 33.33
CA LYS A 263 -15.01 7.70 33.53
C LYS A 263 -15.52 7.11 34.84
N VAL A 264 -16.34 7.88 35.55
CA VAL A 264 -17.05 7.43 36.74
C VAL A 264 -18.51 7.18 36.37
N ASN A 265 -18.97 5.95 36.57
CA ASN A 265 -20.35 5.56 36.31
C ASN A 265 -21.21 5.76 37.56
N VAL A 266 -22.04 6.80 37.60
CA VAL A 266 -22.84 7.14 38.79
C VAL A 266 -23.96 6.10 39.04
N ALA A 267 -24.36 5.32 38.03
CA ALA A 267 -25.50 4.40 38.11
C ALA A 267 -25.17 2.97 38.59
N ARG A 268 -23.89 2.56 38.64
CA ARG A 268 -23.46 1.19 39.03
C ARG A 268 -22.49 1.16 40.24
N GLY A 269 -22.46 2.22 41.04
CA GLY A 269 -21.48 2.44 42.11
C GLY A 269 -20.18 3.06 41.60
N PRO A 270 -19.23 3.47 42.47
CA PRO A 270 -18.02 4.21 42.09
C PRO A 270 -16.96 3.33 41.42
N LYS A 271 -17.32 2.66 40.31
CA LYS A 271 -16.36 1.97 39.44
C LYS A 271 -15.81 2.97 38.42
N VAL A 272 -14.49 3.13 38.46
CA VAL A 272 -13.73 3.94 37.50
C VAL A 272 -13.39 3.06 36.30
N GLU A 273 -13.91 3.42 35.12
CA GLU A 273 -13.62 2.72 33.87
C GLU A 273 -12.55 3.50 33.08
N LEU A 274 -11.50 2.81 32.64
CA LEU A 274 -10.48 3.37 31.74
C LEU A 274 -10.97 3.30 30.30
N ILE A 275 -10.89 4.43 29.61
CA ILE A 275 -11.26 4.55 28.20
C ILE A 275 -10.04 4.87 27.39
N SER A 276 -9.84 4.11 26.32
CA SER A 276 -8.78 4.28 25.34
C SER A 276 -9.39 4.52 23.97
N GLU A 277 -9.14 5.70 23.41
CA GLU A 277 -9.62 6.09 22.09
C GLU A 277 -8.43 6.48 21.21
N ARG A 278 -8.45 6.05 19.95
CA ARG A 278 -7.49 6.54 18.97
C ARG A 278 -7.85 7.97 18.55
N PHE A 279 -6.84 8.82 18.43
CA PHE A 279 -6.97 10.23 18.12
C PHE A 279 -6.03 10.64 16.97
N ARG A 280 -6.13 11.89 16.52
CA ARG A 280 -5.35 12.45 15.40
C ARG A 280 -4.33 13.51 15.80
N TYR A 281 -4.43 14.04 17.01
CA TYR A 281 -3.56 15.09 17.52
C TYR A 281 -3.56 15.08 19.04
N TYR A 282 -2.66 15.88 19.58
CA TYR A 282 -2.58 16.27 20.98
C TYR A 282 -2.19 17.76 21.01
N PRO A 283 -2.42 18.48 22.13
CA PRO A 283 -2.11 19.91 22.20
C PRO A 283 -0.63 20.16 22.52
N GLU A 284 -0.05 21.26 22.02
CA GLU A 284 1.33 21.66 22.38
C GLU A 284 1.39 22.10 23.85
N THR A 285 0.37 22.82 24.31
CA THR A 285 0.22 23.28 25.71
C THR A 285 -1.13 22.85 26.30
N ASP A 286 -1.19 22.70 27.61
CA ASP A 286 -2.39 22.20 28.30
C ASP A 286 -3.66 23.08 28.14
N TYR A 287 -3.50 24.33 27.67
CA TYR A 287 -4.58 25.33 27.54
C TYR A 287 -4.87 25.76 26.09
N GLN A 288 -4.24 25.15 25.09
CA GLN A 288 -4.38 25.55 23.69
C GLN A 288 -5.77 25.24 23.13
N LYS A 289 -6.43 26.24 22.52
CA LYS A 289 -7.82 26.12 22.03
C LYS A 289 -7.94 25.80 20.53
N ASP A 290 -6.96 26.15 19.71
CA ASP A 290 -7.01 25.85 18.27
C ASP A 290 -6.43 24.46 17.98
N THR A 291 -7.31 23.56 17.52
CA THR A 291 -7.01 22.15 17.31
C THR A 291 -6.76 21.82 15.84
N SER A 292 -7.02 22.76 14.92
CA SER A 292 -7.04 22.47 13.48
C SER A 292 -5.64 22.40 12.87
N LEU A 293 -4.72 23.19 13.41
CA LEU A 293 -3.35 23.34 12.94
C LEU A 293 -2.45 22.23 13.48
N ALA A 294 -2.65 21.85 14.75
CA ALA A 294 -1.95 20.74 15.40
C ALA A 294 -2.03 19.44 14.59
N ILE A 295 -3.22 19.13 14.06
CA ILE A 295 -3.42 17.92 13.26
C ILE A 295 -2.60 17.98 11.97
N THR A 296 -2.57 19.14 11.29
CA THR A 296 -1.77 19.34 10.08
C THR A 296 -0.27 19.22 10.38
N ALA A 297 0.21 19.91 11.41
CA ALA A 297 1.61 19.93 11.78
C ALA A 297 2.14 18.54 12.16
N ILE A 298 1.38 17.77 12.95
CA ILE A 298 1.75 16.41 13.35
C ILE A 298 1.73 15.45 12.15
N ASN A 299 0.68 15.50 11.34
CA ASN A 299 0.43 14.49 10.31
C ASN A 299 1.26 14.70 9.04
N ASP A 300 1.59 15.95 8.73
CA ASP A 300 2.41 16.29 7.56
C ASP A 300 3.92 16.14 7.85
N SER A 301 4.30 16.00 9.13
CA SER A 301 5.70 15.87 9.54
C SER A 301 6.23 14.45 9.30
N PRO A 302 7.25 14.28 8.44
CA PRO A 302 7.90 12.99 8.20
C PRO A 302 8.85 12.57 9.34
N THR A 303 9.36 13.54 10.12
CA THR A 303 10.37 13.31 11.15
C THR A 303 9.82 13.55 12.53
N PHE A 304 10.02 12.57 13.40
CA PHE A 304 9.65 12.59 14.81
C PHE A 304 10.91 12.63 15.66
N CYS A 305 11.12 13.72 16.40
CA CYS A 305 12.32 13.92 17.20
C CYS A 305 12.00 13.76 18.69
N LEU A 306 12.85 12.99 19.37
CA LEU A 306 12.88 12.86 20.82
C LEU A 306 14.09 13.62 21.37
N GLN A 307 13.84 14.59 22.25
CA GLN A 307 14.89 15.27 23.00
C GLN A 307 14.88 14.76 24.44
N PHE A 308 16.01 14.22 24.88
CA PHE A 308 16.15 13.61 26.20
C PHE A 308 16.55 14.66 27.25
N THR A 309 16.35 14.32 28.53
CA THR A 309 16.78 15.17 29.66
C THR A 309 18.25 14.91 30.01
N GLU A 310 18.91 15.84 30.71
CA GLU A 310 20.30 15.68 31.22
C GLU A 310 20.57 14.38 32.01
N MET A 311 19.52 13.68 32.45
CA MET A 311 19.61 12.38 33.13
C MET A 311 20.00 11.22 32.19
N MET A 312 19.99 11.41 30.87
CA MET A 312 20.42 10.39 29.92
C MET A 312 21.94 10.32 29.88
N ASP A 313 22.49 9.23 30.43
CA ASP A 313 23.92 8.95 30.37
C ASP A 313 24.34 8.24 29.07
N ASP A 314 25.65 8.27 28.79
CA ASP A 314 26.24 7.62 27.61
C ASP A 314 26.01 6.10 27.60
N ASP A 315 25.98 5.43 28.76
CA ASP A 315 25.76 3.98 28.82
C ASP A 315 24.35 3.60 28.38
N LEU A 316 23.33 4.36 28.81
CA LEU A 316 21.94 4.18 28.41
C LEU A 316 21.75 4.49 26.93
N LEU A 317 22.31 5.59 26.42
CA LEU A 317 22.24 5.93 24.99
C LEU A 317 22.90 4.84 24.13
N TYR A 318 24.06 4.33 24.55
CA TYR A 318 24.77 3.27 23.83
C TYR A 318 23.98 1.96 23.81
N ARG A 319 23.37 1.55 24.93
CA ARG A 319 22.50 0.37 24.99
C ARG A 319 21.29 0.50 24.09
N LEU A 320 20.63 1.66 24.12
CA LEU A 320 19.46 1.96 23.31
C LEU A 320 19.78 1.90 21.82
N LEU A 321 20.85 2.57 21.38
CA LEU A 321 21.25 2.57 19.97
C LEU A 321 21.70 1.19 19.50
N SER A 322 22.39 0.41 20.35
CA SER A 322 22.77 -0.97 20.06
C SER A 322 21.55 -1.84 19.79
N ARG A 323 20.54 -1.76 20.66
CA ARG A 323 19.34 -2.59 20.52
C ARG A 323 18.45 -2.12 19.38
N LEU A 324 18.36 -0.81 19.15
CA LEU A 324 17.66 -0.23 18.02
C LEU A 324 18.29 -0.70 16.70
N HIS A 325 19.62 -0.61 16.55
CA HIS A 325 20.32 -1.11 15.37
C HIS A 325 20.06 -2.61 15.14
N ALA A 326 20.16 -3.43 16.19
CA ALA A 326 19.94 -4.88 16.10
C ALA A 326 18.51 -5.27 15.66
N ARG A 327 17.49 -4.49 16.05
CA ARG A 327 16.08 -4.79 15.71
C ARG A 327 15.62 -4.17 14.41
N VAL A 328 16.05 -2.94 14.13
CA VAL A 328 15.61 -2.19 12.95
C VAL A 328 16.46 -2.56 11.73
N ASN A 329 17.71 -2.99 11.95
CA ASN A 329 18.68 -3.30 10.90
C ASN A 329 18.89 -2.12 9.93
N LEU A 330 18.87 -0.90 10.48
CA LEU A 330 19.22 0.33 9.78
C LEU A 330 20.57 0.86 10.29
N PRO A 331 21.36 1.52 9.44
CA PRO A 331 22.51 2.29 9.90
C PRO A 331 22.09 3.33 10.95
N ILE A 332 22.94 3.55 11.95
CA ILE A 332 22.78 4.69 12.86
C ILE A 332 23.66 5.82 12.35
N GLU A 333 23.05 6.98 12.14
CA GLU A 333 23.72 8.16 11.61
C GLU A 333 23.90 9.20 12.71
N PHE A 334 25.02 9.92 12.66
CA PHE A 334 25.38 10.96 13.61
C PHE A 334 25.77 12.23 12.88
N ALA A 335 25.13 13.35 13.23
CA ALA A 335 25.40 14.66 12.63
C ALA A 335 25.02 15.80 13.58
N ASN A 336 25.62 16.98 13.39
CA ASN A 336 25.18 18.20 14.08
C ASN A 336 23.90 18.71 13.45
N VAL A 337 22.80 18.79 14.21
CA VAL A 337 21.51 19.20 13.66
C VAL A 337 21.04 20.50 14.30
N GLN A 338 20.94 21.56 13.48
CA GLN A 338 20.33 22.82 13.88
C GLN A 338 18.81 22.67 13.94
N LEU A 339 18.24 22.91 15.12
CA LEU A 339 16.80 22.91 15.34
C LEU A 339 16.27 24.33 15.15
N SER A 340 15.32 24.48 14.23
CA SER A 340 14.54 25.70 14.00
C SER A 340 13.05 25.40 14.18
N TYR A 341 12.28 26.34 14.71
CA TYR A 341 10.82 26.20 14.84
C TYR A 341 10.12 27.07 13.79
N PHE A 342 9.22 26.47 13.02
CA PHE A 342 8.42 27.13 11.98
C PHE A 342 6.96 26.69 12.10
N SER A 343 6.10 27.58 12.59
CA SER A 343 4.66 27.28 12.68
C SER A 343 4.07 27.05 11.28
N VAL A 344 3.18 26.06 11.17
CA VAL A 344 2.39 25.78 9.95
C VAL A 344 1.53 27.00 9.55
N ASP A 345 1.21 27.89 10.48
CA ASP A 345 0.49 29.14 10.22
C ASP A 345 1.25 30.11 9.33
N ASN A 346 2.58 30.00 9.32
CA ASN A 346 3.44 30.88 8.55
C ASN A 346 3.60 30.43 7.10
N TYR A 347 3.05 29.26 6.72
CA TYR A 347 3.04 28.89 5.31
C TYR A 347 2.24 29.91 4.50
N VAL A 348 2.78 30.29 3.35
CA VAL A 348 2.04 31.10 2.40
C VAL A 348 0.79 30.37 1.93
N ALA A 349 -0.22 31.13 1.51
CA ALA A 349 -1.47 30.57 1.03
C ALA A 349 -1.21 29.50 -0.04
N LEU A 350 -1.85 28.35 0.13
CA LEU A 350 -1.82 27.29 -0.86
C LEU A 350 -2.31 27.85 -2.20
N PRO A 351 -1.66 27.51 -3.32
CA PRO A 351 -2.10 27.99 -4.63
C PRO A 351 -3.51 27.53 -4.99
N VAL A 352 -4.01 26.47 -4.33
CA VAL A 352 -5.36 25.96 -4.53
C VAL A 352 -5.99 25.55 -3.20
N ARG A 353 -7.30 25.80 -3.07
CA ARG A 353 -8.09 25.41 -1.91
C ARG A 353 -8.40 23.90 -1.97
N MET A 354 -8.00 23.16 -0.94
CA MET A 354 -8.44 21.79 -0.71
C MET A 354 -9.52 21.80 0.38
N ILE A 355 -10.76 21.45 0.02
CA ILE A 355 -11.88 21.38 0.99
C ILE A 355 -12.45 19.96 0.97
N GLY A 356 -11.87 19.05 1.73
CA GLY A 356 -12.30 17.65 1.62
C GLY A 356 -11.93 16.78 2.80
N CYS A 357 -12.99 16.23 3.42
CA CYS A 357 -13.06 15.10 4.35
C CYS A 357 -12.30 15.11 5.68
N ASP A 358 -11.47 16.09 5.97
CA ASP A 358 -10.86 16.21 7.29
C ASP A 358 -11.73 17.05 8.25
N TYR A 359 -11.53 16.82 9.55
CA TYR A 359 -11.85 17.67 10.71
C TYR A 359 -11.52 19.19 10.56
N ARG A 360 -10.92 19.62 9.44
CA ARG A 360 -10.67 21.01 9.08
C ARG A 360 -12.01 21.68 8.72
N LYS A 361 -12.18 22.97 9.10
CA LYS A 361 -13.46 23.70 8.98
C LYS A 361 -14.10 23.44 7.62
N CYS A 362 -15.24 22.76 7.63
CA CYS A 362 -16.09 22.62 6.45
C CYS A 362 -16.47 24.02 6.00
N ALA A 363 -16.21 24.36 4.74
CA ALA A 363 -16.82 25.55 4.18
C ALA A 363 -18.33 25.28 4.06
N THR A 364 -19.16 26.12 4.67
CA THR A 364 -20.55 26.31 4.22
C THR A 364 -20.53 26.85 2.80
N GLU A 365 -21.57 26.63 2.00
CA GLU A 365 -21.68 27.20 0.64
C GLU A 365 -21.39 28.72 0.62
N GLU A 366 -21.78 29.43 1.69
CA GLU A 366 -21.50 30.85 1.92
C GLU A 366 -20.00 31.21 2.01
N ALA A 367 -19.16 30.31 2.54
CA ALA A 367 -17.71 30.52 2.64
C ALA A 367 -16.94 30.14 1.35
N ILE A 368 -17.63 29.60 0.35
CA ILE A 368 -17.10 29.29 -0.99
C ILE A 368 -17.43 30.44 -1.95
N LEU A 369 -18.60 31.06 -1.79
CA LEU A 369 -19.10 32.15 -2.64
C LEU A 369 -18.46 33.52 -2.39
N GLN A 370 -17.66 33.71 -1.34
CA GLN A 370 -17.08 35.01 -0.96
C GLN A 370 -15.71 35.33 -1.60
N SER A 371 -15.16 34.52 -2.50
CA SER A 371 -13.84 34.82 -3.10
C SER A 371 -13.83 34.67 -4.63
N ASP A 372 -14.00 35.80 -5.32
CA ASP A 372 -13.80 35.96 -6.75
C ASP A 372 -12.30 35.98 -7.10
N GLN A 373 -11.67 34.81 -7.30
CA GLN A 373 -10.39 34.76 -8.01
C GLN A 373 -10.45 33.77 -9.19
N PRO A 374 -10.18 34.23 -10.42
CA PRO A 374 -10.10 33.36 -11.59
C PRO A 374 -8.74 32.62 -11.57
N TYR A 375 -8.75 31.28 -11.67
CA TYR A 375 -7.53 30.47 -11.68
C TYR A 375 -7.52 29.50 -12.86
N GLN A 376 -6.42 29.46 -13.61
CA GLN A 376 -6.16 28.48 -14.68
C GLN A 376 -5.43 27.26 -14.09
N PRO A 377 -5.83 26.00 -14.40
CA PRO A 377 -5.31 24.83 -13.72
C PRO A 377 -4.10 24.22 -14.43
N VAL A 378 -2.93 24.30 -13.80
CA VAL A 378 -1.85 23.31 -13.97
C VAL A 378 -1.47 22.81 -12.57
N GLU A 379 -1.51 21.50 -12.32
CA GLU A 379 -1.68 20.94 -10.96
C GLU A 379 -0.41 20.34 -10.32
N PRO A 380 0.30 21.04 -9.41
CA PRO A 380 1.17 20.40 -8.41
C PRO A 380 0.44 20.05 -7.08
N LYS A 381 -0.89 19.82 -7.14
CA LYS A 381 -1.74 19.55 -5.96
C LYS A 381 -1.41 18.23 -5.27
N THR A 382 -1.02 17.25 -6.07
CA THR A 382 -0.61 15.90 -5.65
C THR A 382 0.66 15.93 -4.81
N LEU A 383 1.64 16.77 -5.17
CA LEU A 383 2.91 16.91 -4.45
C LEU A 383 2.68 17.48 -3.04
N LEU A 384 1.84 18.51 -2.91
CA LEU A 384 1.53 19.14 -1.61
C LEU A 384 0.84 18.18 -0.63
N SER A 385 0.23 17.09 -1.11
CA SER A 385 -0.34 16.05 -0.25
C SER A 385 0.70 15.21 0.49
N ARG A 386 2.00 15.35 0.16
CA ARG A 386 3.13 14.65 0.81
C ARG A 386 3.66 15.34 2.07
N GLY A 387 2.99 16.40 2.51
CA GLY A 387 3.27 17.05 3.79
C GLY A 387 4.49 17.95 3.76
N ALA A 388 5.16 18.08 4.91
CA ALA A 388 6.23 19.04 5.15
C ALA A 388 7.41 18.88 4.18
N VAL A 389 7.71 17.65 3.74
CA VAL A 389 8.83 17.38 2.81
C VAL A 389 8.73 18.22 1.52
N VAL A 390 7.51 18.45 1.03
CA VAL A 390 7.24 19.29 -0.15
C VAL A 390 6.88 20.71 0.26
N LYS A 391 6.05 20.86 1.30
CA LYS A 391 5.54 22.17 1.74
C LYS A 391 6.66 23.10 2.19
N ASP A 392 7.70 22.59 2.84
CA ASP A 392 8.81 23.43 3.30
C ASP A 392 9.62 24.01 2.14
N GLN A 393 9.76 23.26 1.04
CA GLN A 393 10.47 23.77 -0.14
C GLN A 393 9.65 24.80 -0.90
N LEU A 394 8.31 24.65 -0.92
CA LEU A 394 7.43 25.44 -1.78
C LEU A 394 6.70 26.57 -1.07
N LEU A 395 6.39 26.45 0.23
CA LEU A 395 5.42 27.32 0.91
C LEU A 395 6.03 28.19 2.02
N GLN A 396 7.35 28.17 2.23
CA GLN A 396 7.98 29.08 3.19
C GLN A 396 7.94 30.54 2.71
N THR A 397 8.04 30.78 1.40
CA THR A 397 8.02 32.13 0.81
C THR A 397 7.14 32.18 -0.42
N VAL A 398 6.67 33.38 -0.78
CA VAL A 398 5.82 33.59 -1.97
C VAL A 398 6.64 33.38 -3.25
N GLU A 399 7.91 33.75 -3.21
CA GLU A 399 8.87 33.65 -4.30
C GLU A 399 9.11 32.18 -4.68
N SER A 400 9.47 31.32 -3.72
CA SER A 400 9.71 29.89 -3.98
C SER A 400 8.46 29.18 -4.52
N ARG A 401 7.29 29.54 -4.00
CA ARG A 401 6.00 29.01 -4.49
C ARG A 401 5.80 29.41 -5.95
N ASN A 402 5.89 30.70 -6.24
CA ASN A 402 5.59 31.25 -7.55
C ASN A 402 6.61 30.80 -8.60
N GLU A 403 7.88 30.68 -8.24
CA GLU A 403 8.94 30.17 -9.12
C GLU A 403 8.62 28.76 -9.61
N PHE A 404 8.31 27.84 -8.68
CA PHE A 404 7.95 26.47 -9.04
C PHE A 404 6.67 26.40 -9.88
N LEU A 405 5.65 27.19 -9.52
CA LEU A 405 4.39 27.24 -10.28
C LEU A 405 4.58 27.79 -11.69
N MET A 406 5.32 28.88 -11.85
CA MET A 406 5.65 29.46 -13.16
C MET A 406 6.43 28.48 -14.02
N HIS A 407 7.38 27.74 -13.43
CA HIS A 407 8.13 26.70 -14.14
C HIS A 407 7.22 25.58 -14.68
N ILE A 408 6.27 25.13 -13.86
CA ILE A 408 5.27 24.13 -14.25
C ILE A 408 4.33 24.66 -15.34
N VAL A 409 3.78 25.87 -15.15
CA VAL A 409 2.85 26.48 -16.12
C VAL A 409 3.54 26.65 -17.46
N LYS A 410 4.76 27.20 -17.48
CA LYS A 410 5.56 27.35 -18.70
C LYS A 410 5.82 26.00 -19.38
N SER A 411 6.15 24.96 -18.61
CA SER A 411 6.37 23.62 -19.17
C SER A 411 5.08 23.02 -19.74
N TYR A 412 3.95 23.25 -19.08
CA TYR A 412 2.64 22.76 -19.52
C TYR A 412 2.15 23.49 -20.77
N GLU A 413 2.35 24.80 -20.87
CA GLU A 413 2.08 25.58 -22.09
C GLU A 413 2.92 25.11 -23.28
N GLN A 414 4.13 24.59 -23.03
CA GLN A 414 4.98 24.00 -24.06
C GLN A 414 4.53 22.59 -24.47
N ASP A 415 4.30 21.72 -23.49
CA ASP A 415 3.83 20.35 -23.71
C ASP A 415 3.10 19.82 -22.47
N GLU A 416 1.77 19.78 -22.54
CA GLU A 416 0.89 19.27 -21.49
C GLU A 416 1.20 17.81 -21.14
N ALA A 417 1.30 16.94 -22.16
CA ALA A 417 1.41 15.50 -21.95
C ALA A 417 2.72 15.12 -21.27
N ILE A 418 3.84 15.72 -21.69
CA ILE A 418 5.14 15.52 -21.03
C ILE A 418 5.10 16.06 -19.62
N THR A 419 4.54 17.26 -19.41
CA THR A 419 4.51 17.88 -18.08
C THR A 419 3.75 17.05 -17.07
N LEU A 420 2.61 16.46 -17.46
CA LEU A 420 1.85 15.55 -16.61
C LEU A 420 2.66 14.29 -16.27
N GLU A 421 3.32 13.66 -17.24
CA GLU A 421 4.18 12.49 -17.00
C GLU A 421 5.38 12.83 -16.08
N VAL A 422 5.98 14.02 -16.23
CA VAL A 422 7.05 14.51 -15.35
C VAL A 422 6.54 14.63 -13.91
N LEU A 423 5.38 15.25 -13.71
CA LEU A 423 4.77 15.40 -12.39
C LEU A 423 4.47 14.04 -11.75
N GLU A 424 3.97 13.08 -12.53
CA GLU A 424 3.70 11.73 -12.05
C GLU A 424 4.97 11.00 -11.58
N ARG A 425 6.05 11.09 -12.34
CA ARG A 425 7.35 10.53 -11.94
C ARG A 425 7.97 11.26 -10.76
N LEU A 426 7.76 12.58 -10.67
CA LEU A 426 8.22 13.39 -9.56
C LEU A 426 7.53 12.96 -8.26
N ILE A 427 6.22 12.67 -8.29
CA ILE A 427 5.47 12.14 -7.13
C ILE A 427 6.06 10.79 -6.69
N ASN A 428 6.31 9.88 -7.63
CA ASN A 428 6.90 8.57 -7.30
C ASN A 428 8.30 8.72 -6.70
N MET A 429 9.11 9.65 -7.21
CA MET A 429 10.44 9.94 -6.66
C MET A 429 10.35 10.47 -5.22
N VAL A 430 9.42 11.38 -4.95
CA VAL A 430 9.16 11.91 -3.59
C VAL A 430 8.80 10.78 -2.62
N ASP A 431 8.02 9.79 -3.07
CA ASP A 431 7.63 8.64 -2.26
C ASP A 431 8.80 7.65 -2.01
N GLU A 432 9.73 7.51 -2.95
CA GLU A 432 10.79 6.49 -2.93
C GLU A 432 12.12 6.95 -2.32
N VAL A 433 12.46 8.25 -2.38
CA VAL A 433 13.80 8.77 -2.00
C VAL A 433 13.84 9.23 -0.54
N LYS A 434 14.94 8.93 0.18
CA LYS A 434 15.11 9.25 1.62
C LYS A 434 15.26 10.75 1.88
N ASN A 435 15.95 11.46 0.99
CA ASN A 435 16.15 12.90 1.06
C ASN A 435 15.76 13.53 -0.27
N ILE A 436 14.80 14.46 -0.24
CA ILE A 436 14.20 14.98 -1.46
C ILE A 436 15.07 16.13 -1.99
N PRO A 437 15.64 16.00 -3.20
CA PRO A 437 16.40 17.09 -3.79
C PRO A 437 15.49 18.29 -4.10
N PRO A 438 16.06 19.47 -4.38
CA PRO A 438 15.27 20.63 -4.82
C PRO A 438 14.30 20.25 -5.94
N LEU A 439 13.01 20.51 -5.74
CA LEU A 439 11.94 20.03 -6.61
C LEU A 439 12.08 20.52 -8.06
N ILE A 440 12.53 21.77 -8.27
CA ILE A 440 12.77 22.34 -9.60
C ILE A 440 13.85 21.52 -10.33
N SER A 441 15.01 21.32 -9.71
CA SER A 441 16.11 20.54 -10.30
C SER A 441 15.75 19.07 -10.52
N ALA A 442 14.87 18.51 -9.68
CA ALA A 442 14.33 17.17 -9.91
C ALA A 442 13.38 17.12 -11.12
N PHE A 443 12.49 18.11 -11.23
CA PHE A 443 11.56 18.26 -12.34
C PHE A 443 12.31 18.34 -13.68
N GLU A 444 13.29 19.25 -13.81
CA GLU A 444 14.08 19.43 -15.03
C GLU A 444 14.83 18.16 -15.46
N ARG A 445 15.43 17.45 -14.49
CA ARG A 445 16.13 16.18 -14.76
C ARG A 445 15.18 15.11 -15.31
N ILE A 446 13.99 15.00 -14.71
CA ILE A 446 12.97 14.04 -15.15
C ILE A 446 12.43 14.43 -16.53
N GLN A 447 12.18 15.73 -16.77
CA GLN A 447 11.73 16.26 -18.05
C GLN A 447 12.72 15.95 -19.17
N ASN A 448 14.01 16.21 -18.96
CA ASN A 448 15.05 15.88 -19.94
C ASN A 448 15.10 14.37 -20.25
N SER A 449 14.94 13.52 -19.24
CA SER A 449 14.91 12.06 -19.40
C SER A 449 13.68 11.56 -20.17
N ILE A 450 12.52 12.20 -19.98
CA ILE A 450 11.28 11.87 -20.70
C ILE A 450 11.33 12.38 -22.14
N PHE A 451 11.86 13.58 -22.37
CA PHE A 451 11.94 14.17 -23.70
C PHE A 451 12.65 13.24 -24.69
N VAL A 452 13.72 12.58 -24.26
CA VAL A 452 14.46 11.57 -25.06
C VAL A 452 13.61 10.34 -25.42
N LYS A 453 12.53 10.06 -24.68
CA LYS A 453 11.68 8.85 -24.82
C LYS A 453 10.24 9.15 -25.24
N LYS A 454 9.96 10.37 -25.73
CA LYS A 454 8.60 10.86 -25.99
C LYS A 454 7.80 9.94 -26.92
N GLU A 455 8.37 9.57 -28.07
CA GLU A 455 7.69 8.77 -29.10
C GLU A 455 7.28 7.38 -28.58
N LEU A 456 8.17 6.73 -27.82
CA LEU A 456 7.90 5.43 -27.22
C LEU A 456 6.75 5.48 -26.21
N LEU A 457 6.64 6.55 -25.42
CA LEU A 457 5.57 6.71 -24.43
C LEU A 457 4.21 6.92 -25.10
N ALA A 458 4.17 7.69 -26.19
CA ALA A 458 2.96 7.89 -26.98
C ALA A 458 2.43 6.56 -27.53
N GLU A 459 3.31 5.74 -28.12
CA GLU A 459 2.96 4.42 -28.65
C GLU A 459 2.41 3.48 -27.54
N ILE A 460 2.97 3.53 -26.34
CA ILE A 460 2.49 2.73 -25.19
C ILE A 460 1.10 3.19 -24.74
N HIS A 461 0.85 4.49 -24.69
CA HIS A 461 -0.44 5.04 -24.29
C HIS A 461 -1.54 4.74 -25.32
N GLU A 462 -1.25 4.89 -26.62
CA GLU A 462 -2.17 4.54 -27.70
C GLU A 462 -2.54 3.05 -27.66
N ARG A 463 -1.54 2.16 -27.58
CA ARG A 463 -1.80 0.71 -27.45
C ARG A 463 -2.65 0.36 -26.24
N SER A 464 -2.41 1.02 -25.11
CA SER A 464 -3.21 0.80 -23.89
C SER A 464 -4.66 1.25 -24.08
N ALA A 465 -4.88 2.37 -24.77
CA ALA A 465 -6.22 2.87 -25.09
C ALA A 465 -6.95 1.93 -26.06
N ASP A 466 -6.26 1.43 -27.09
CA ASP A 466 -6.80 0.46 -28.06
C ASP A 466 -7.20 -0.87 -27.40
N GLU A 467 -6.47 -1.27 -26.35
CA GLU A 467 -6.79 -2.45 -25.55
C GLU A 467 -7.96 -2.22 -24.56
N GLY A 468 -8.51 -1.01 -24.50
CA GLY A 468 -9.65 -0.62 -23.67
C GLY A 468 -9.27 -0.21 -22.23
N PHE A 469 -8.00 0.12 -21.98
CA PHE A 469 -7.58 0.67 -20.70
C PHE A 469 -7.83 2.17 -20.60
N GLN A 470 -8.23 2.61 -19.41
CA GLN A 470 -8.50 4.00 -19.08
C GLN A 470 -7.69 4.38 -17.84
N ARG A 471 -7.17 5.60 -17.82
CA ARG A 471 -6.49 6.17 -16.66
C ARG A 471 -7.54 6.74 -15.71
N VAL A 472 -7.55 6.28 -14.46
CA VAL A 472 -8.55 6.70 -13.47
C VAL A 472 -7.83 7.33 -12.28
N ARG A 473 -8.20 8.57 -11.95
CA ARG A 473 -7.66 9.30 -10.80
C ARG A 473 -7.96 8.56 -9.50
N LYS A 474 -7.00 8.55 -8.57
CA LYS A 474 -7.14 7.85 -7.29
C LYS A 474 -6.69 8.71 -6.11
N ALA A 475 -7.44 8.59 -5.01
CA ALA A 475 -7.09 9.16 -3.71
C ALA A 475 -7.10 8.05 -2.64
N VAL A 476 -6.10 8.08 -1.76
CA VAL A 476 -6.05 7.26 -0.55
C VAL A 476 -6.37 8.14 0.65
N ILE A 477 -7.48 7.85 1.32
CA ILE A 477 -7.90 8.57 2.52
C ILE A 477 -7.48 7.74 3.72
N THR A 478 -6.68 8.33 4.60
CA THR A 478 -6.29 7.77 5.88
C THR A 478 -6.96 8.55 7.02
N PRO A 479 -6.86 8.10 8.28
CA PRO A 479 -7.33 8.88 9.41
C PRO A 479 -6.73 10.29 9.45
N THR A 480 -5.47 10.44 9.04
CA THR A 480 -4.73 11.69 9.21
C THR A 480 -4.56 12.53 7.94
N ARG A 481 -4.61 11.90 6.77
CA ARG A 481 -4.23 12.52 5.49
C ARG A 481 -5.12 12.07 4.34
N MET A 482 -5.17 12.90 3.30
CA MET A 482 -5.67 12.53 1.97
C MET A 482 -4.50 12.56 1.00
N LEU A 483 -4.08 11.38 0.55
CA LEU A 483 -2.97 11.21 -0.38
C LEU A 483 -3.52 11.09 -1.79
N LEU A 484 -3.24 12.09 -2.63
CA LEU A 484 -3.53 11.99 -4.06
C LEU A 484 -2.40 11.18 -4.71
N VAL A 485 -2.76 10.14 -5.43
CA VAL A 485 -1.79 9.23 -6.06
C VAL A 485 -1.90 9.32 -7.58
N VAL A 486 -0.83 8.90 -8.25
CA VAL A 486 -0.78 8.84 -9.72
C VAL A 486 -1.99 8.05 -10.26
N PRO A 487 -2.63 8.50 -11.35
CA PRO A 487 -3.76 7.79 -11.95
C PRO A 487 -3.43 6.33 -12.27
N GLU A 488 -4.34 5.43 -11.92
CA GLU A 488 -4.17 4.00 -12.19
C GLU A 488 -4.70 3.66 -13.58
N LEU A 489 -3.93 2.89 -14.35
CA LEU A 489 -4.38 2.33 -15.61
C LEU A 489 -5.24 1.09 -15.34
N LEU A 490 -6.53 1.18 -15.68
CA LEU A 490 -7.52 0.14 -15.41
C LEU A 490 -8.27 -0.22 -16.69
N MET A 491 -8.56 -1.50 -16.88
CA MET A 491 -9.52 -1.91 -17.92
C MET A 491 -10.84 -1.17 -17.67
N GLY A 492 -11.37 -0.54 -18.72
CA GLY A 492 -12.59 0.25 -18.64
C GLY A 492 -13.76 -0.53 -18.04
N ASN A 493 -14.71 0.20 -17.48
CA ASN A 493 -16.00 -0.36 -17.10
C ASN A 493 -17.13 0.50 -17.68
N ARG A 494 -18.35 -0.04 -17.68
CA ARG A 494 -19.52 0.62 -18.29
C ARG A 494 -19.71 2.05 -17.80
N VAL A 495 -19.53 2.29 -16.50
CA VAL A 495 -19.76 3.63 -15.93
C VAL A 495 -18.70 4.61 -16.40
N LEU A 496 -17.42 4.20 -16.41
CA LEU A 496 -16.34 5.07 -16.89
C LEU A 496 -16.49 5.38 -18.38
N ARG A 497 -16.80 4.37 -19.20
CA ARG A 497 -17.00 4.57 -20.65
C ARG A 497 -18.18 5.49 -20.99
N GLU A 498 -19.28 5.37 -20.26
CA GLU A 498 -20.52 6.11 -20.58
C GLU A 498 -20.58 7.50 -19.95
N PHE A 499 -19.89 7.71 -18.82
CA PHE A 499 -20.02 8.95 -18.04
C PHE A 499 -18.72 9.70 -17.85
N ASP A 500 -17.55 9.08 -18.08
CA ASP A 500 -16.22 9.67 -17.84
C ASP A 500 -15.32 9.59 -19.08
N GLU A 501 -15.80 10.07 -20.22
CA GLU A 501 -15.05 10.06 -21.48
C GLU A 501 -13.71 10.79 -21.38
N SER A 502 -13.63 11.87 -20.58
CA SER A 502 -12.40 12.63 -20.38
C SER A 502 -11.44 12.03 -19.33
N GLY A 503 -11.87 11.04 -18.54
CA GLY A 503 -11.07 10.44 -17.46
C GLY A 503 -10.88 11.33 -16.21
N ASP A 504 -11.57 12.47 -16.14
CA ASP A 504 -11.36 13.48 -15.10
C ASP A 504 -12.53 13.63 -14.11
N SER A 505 -13.66 12.99 -14.40
CA SER A 505 -14.89 13.09 -13.61
C SER A 505 -15.00 11.97 -12.57
N ALA A 506 -14.39 10.81 -12.81
CA ALA A 506 -14.34 9.74 -11.82
C ALA A 506 -13.13 9.86 -10.90
N LEU A 507 -13.36 9.57 -9.61
CA LEU A 507 -12.32 9.48 -8.60
C LEU A 507 -12.45 8.17 -7.85
N ARG A 508 -11.41 7.34 -7.89
CA ARG A 508 -11.33 6.13 -7.08
C ARG A 508 -10.83 6.49 -5.69
N ILE A 509 -11.63 6.22 -4.66
CA ILE A 509 -11.24 6.43 -3.26
C ILE A 509 -10.94 5.09 -2.60
N GLN A 510 -9.86 5.04 -1.83
CA GLN A 510 -9.49 3.91 -1.00
C GLN A 510 -9.24 4.35 0.45
N PHE A 511 -9.92 3.71 1.39
CA PHE A 511 -9.76 3.98 2.82
C PHE A 511 -8.73 3.03 3.44
N ARG A 512 -7.62 3.60 3.91
CA ARG A 512 -6.54 2.88 4.60
C ARG A 512 -6.34 3.43 5.99
N ASP A 513 -5.64 2.66 6.80
CA ASP A 513 -5.00 3.17 8.01
C ASP A 513 -3.71 3.92 7.62
N ASP A 514 -3.12 4.71 8.53
CA ASP A 514 -1.95 5.55 8.23
C ASP A 514 -0.71 4.73 7.84
N ASP A 515 -0.62 3.49 8.32
CA ASP A 515 0.40 2.50 7.95
C ASP A 515 0.10 1.77 6.62
N GLY A 516 -0.93 2.21 5.89
CA GLY A 516 -1.37 1.60 4.64
C GLY A 516 -2.20 0.32 4.81
N ALA A 517 -2.41 -0.16 6.04
CA ALA A 517 -3.23 -1.35 6.29
C ALA A 517 -4.72 -1.08 6.06
N HIS A 518 -5.54 -2.14 6.12
CA HIS A 518 -6.99 -1.98 6.05
C HIS A 518 -7.50 -1.28 7.31
N LEU A 519 -8.24 -0.19 7.11
CA LEU A 519 -8.92 0.50 8.20
C LEU A 519 -10.03 -0.39 8.77
N ARG A 520 -9.84 -0.89 10.00
CA ARG A 520 -10.77 -1.79 10.70
C ARG A 520 -11.28 -1.14 11.98
N ARG A 521 -12.58 -1.29 12.24
CA ARG A 521 -13.22 -0.78 13.45
C ARG A 521 -12.54 -1.25 14.75
N SER A 522 -12.05 -2.49 14.79
CA SER A 522 -11.38 -3.06 15.98
C SER A 522 -10.07 -2.35 16.35
N ARG A 523 -9.34 -1.81 15.37
CA ARG A 523 -8.07 -1.10 15.59
C ARG A 523 -8.26 0.41 15.69
N ALA A 524 -9.05 0.99 14.77
CA ALA A 524 -9.21 2.43 14.65
C ALA A 524 -10.21 3.03 15.66
N GLY A 525 -11.16 2.22 16.17
CA GLY A 525 -12.25 2.70 17.01
C GLY A 525 -13.36 3.39 16.21
N LEU A 526 -14.49 3.65 16.86
CA LEU A 526 -15.68 4.22 16.20
C LEU A 526 -15.42 5.66 15.73
N TYR A 527 -14.81 6.48 16.59
CA TYR A 527 -14.52 7.89 16.30
C TYR A 527 -13.78 8.07 14.97
N ILE A 528 -12.67 7.36 14.75
CA ILE A 528 -11.90 7.45 13.51
C ILE A 528 -12.71 6.98 12.30
N ILE A 529 -13.43 5.87 12.41
CA ILE A 529 -14.26 5.33 11.32
C ILE A 529 -15.35 6.34 10.91
N GLU A 530 -16.03 6.93 11.89
CA GLU A 530 -17.14 7.86 11.66
C GLU A 530 -16.62 9.16 11.04
N THR A 531 -15.56 9.72 11.63
CA THR A 531 -15.03 11.00 11.18
C THR A 531 -14.27 10.94 9.86
N THR A 532 -13.72 9.77 9.48
CA THR A 532 -13.04 9.57 8.18
C THR A 532 -13.97 8.96 7.13
N ILE A 533 -14.47 7.75 7.35
CA ILE A 533 -15.22 7.01 6.31
C ILE A 533 -16.64 7.57 6.17
N HIS A 534 -17.38 7.67 7.27
CA HIS A 534 -18.79 8.07 7.21
C HIS A 534 -18.94 9.50 6.69
N ASN A 535 -18.16 10.45 7.21
CA ASN A 535 -18.16 11.83 6.70
C ASN A 535 -17.80 11.93 5.22
N CYS A 536 -16.79 11.17 4.76
CA CYS A 536 -16.40 11.17 3.34
C CYS A 536 -17.51 10.63 2.44
N LEU A 537 -18.13 9.51 2.81
CA LEU A 537 -19.24 8.92 2.05
C LEU A 537 -20.49 9.80 2.06
N LEU A 538 -20.77 10.47 3.18
CA LEU A 538 -21.97 11.31 3.34
C LEU A 538 -21.83 12.65 2.61
N ARG A 539 -20.67 13.31 2.70
CA ARG A 539 -20.48 14.70 2.25
C ARG A 539 -19.71 14.84 0.94
N GLY A 540 -19.03 13.79 0.48
CA GLY A 540 -18.12 13.91 -0.65
C GLY A 540 -16.77 14.55 -0.28
N VAL A 541 -15.93 14.76 -1.29
CA VAL A 541 -14.59 15.38 -1.23
C VAL A 541 -14.55 16.52 -2.23
N HIS A 542 -14.08 17.72 -1.86
CA HIS A 542 -13.71 18.72 -2.88
C HIS A 542 -12.22 18.66 -3.15
N ILE A 543 -11.89 18.59 -4.43
CA ILE A 543 -10.52 18.70 -4.93
C ILE A 543 -10.58 19.85 -5.93
N SER A 544 -10.00 20.99 -5.56
CA SER A 544 -10.05 22.22 -6.38
C SER A 544 -11.48 22.75 -6.52
N ASP A 545 -11.91 23.02 -7.75
CA ASP A 545 -13.24 23.47 -8.16
C ASP A 545 -14.27 22.33 -8.29
N ARG A 546 -13.88 21.08 -8.02
CA ARG A 546 -14.73 19.90 -8.23
C ARG A 546 -15.17 19.25 -6.93
N HIS A 547 -16.46 18.92 -6.84
CA HIS A 547 -17.05 18.19 -5.72
C HIS A 547 -17.32 16.74 -6.13
N PHE A 548 -16.52 15.82 -5.59
CA PHE A 548 -16.65 14.40 -5.82
C PHE A 548 -17.56 13.78 -4.76
N VAL A 549 -18.66 13.15 -5.17
CA VAL A 549 -19.62 12.50 -4.28
C VAL A 549 -19.60 11.00 -4.49
N TYR A 550 -19.85 10.22 -3.44
CA TYR A 550 -19.94 8.77 -3.53
C TYR A 550 -20.92 8.36 -4.63
N LEU A 551 -20.47 7.49 -5.54
CA LEU A 551 -21.29 6.95 -6.63
C LEU A 551 -21.67 5.49 -6.33
N ALA A 552 -20.69 4.60 -6.22
CA ALA A 552 -20.90 3.18 -5.94
C ALA A 552 -19.59 2.47 -5.56
N SER A 553 -19.67 1.20 -5.18
CA SER A 553 -18.50 0.33 -5.03
C SER A 553 -18.69 -0.97 -5.81
N SER A 554 -17.66 -1.42 -6.54
CA SER A 554 -17.65 -2.78 -7.07
C SER A 554 -17.32 -3.78 -5.94
N ASN A 555 -17.59 -5.07 -6.15
CA ASN A 555 -17.26 -6.10 -5.15
C ASN A 555 -15.75 -6.19 -4.85
N SER A 556 -14.89 -5.91 -5.83
CA SER A 556 -13.44 -5.87 -5.59
C SER A 556 -13.05 -4.64 -4.78
N GLN A 557 -13.63 -3.48 -5.09
CA GLN A 557 -13.42 -2.26 -4.31
C GLN A 557 -13.86 -2.45 -2.86
N MET A 558 -15.05 -2.99 -2.60
CA MET A 558 -15.54 -3.19 -1.23
C MET A 558 -14.60 -4.07 -0.39
N ARG A 559 -14.04 -5.14 -0.96
CA ARG A 559 -13.08 -6.01 -0.26
C ARG A 559 -11.78 -5.30 0.08
N ASP A 560 -11.45 -4.25 -0.65
CA ASP A 560 -10.23 -3.47 -0.53
C ASP A 560 -10.48 -2.08 0.10
N ASN A 561 -11.59 -1.93 0.82
CA ASN A 561 -12.07 -0.67 1.42
C ASN A 561 -12.13 0.50 0.41
N GLY A 562 -12.50 0.21 -0.83
CA GLY A 562 -12.55 1.16 -1.94
C GLY A 562 -13.96 1.48 -2.42
N CYS A 563 -14.05 2.57 -3.18
CA CYS A 563 -15.27 3.06 -3.81
C CYS A 563 -14.97 3.98 -5.00
N TYR A 564 -15.98 4.20 -5.83
CA TYR A 564 -15.97 5.22 -6.87
C TYR A 564 -16.77 6.42 -6.40
N PHE A 565 -16.15 7.58 -6.53
CA PHE A 565 -16.76 8.88 -6.41
C PHE A 565 -16.80 9.51 -7.81
N PHE A 566 -17.69 10.47 -7.98
CA PHE A 566 -17.90 11.13 -9.25
C PHE A 566 -18.15 12.63 -9.04
N ASN A 567 -17.63 13.46 -9.95
CA ASN A 567 -17.85 14.90 -9.90
C ASN A 567 -19.34 15.22 -10.09
N ASP A 568 -20.00 15.72 -9.05
CA ASP A 568 -21.45 15.92 -9.05
C ASP A 568 -21.87 17.14 -9.90
N GLY A 569 -20.95 18.11 -10.06
CA GLY A 569 -21.21 19.39 -10.72
C GLY A 569 -22.36 20.18 -10.06
N VAL A 570 -22.82 21.24 -10.72
CA VAL A 570 -23.90 22.10 -10.20
C VAL A 570 -25.28 21.39 -10.25
N ASP A 571 -25.45 20.43 -11.17
CA ASP A 571 -26.76 19.83 -11.50
C ASP A 571 -27.04 18.45 -10.87
N GLY A 572 -26.24 18.01 -9.89
CA GLY A 572 -26.43 16.72 -9.21
C GLY A 572 -26.31 15.50 -10.15
N LYS A 573 -25.23 15.43 -10.93
CA LYS A 573 -24.99 14.39 -11.96
C LYS A 573 -24.98 12.97 -11.37
N VAL A 574 -24.49 12.77 -10.15
CA VAL A 574 -24.32 11.44 -9.53
C VAL A 574 -25.66 10.71 -9.38
N LYS A 575 -26.72 11.43 -8.98
CA LYS A 575 -28.07 10.85 -8.88
C LYS A 575 -28.59 10.42 -10.24
N LYS A 576 -28.45 11.27 -11.25
CA LYS A 576 -28.84 10.98 -12.64
C LYS A 576 -28.08 9.78 -13.21
N ILE A 577 -26.80 9.63 -12.89
CA ILE A 577 -26.00 8.46 -13.28
C ILE A 577 -26.60 7.19 -12.64
N ARG A 578 -26.85 7.20 -11.32
CA ARG A 578 -27.46 6.03 -10.64
C ARG A 578 -28.80 5.62 -11.24
N ASP A 579 -29.64 6.58 -11.58
CA ASP A 579 -30.94 6.34 -12.20
C ASP A 579 -30.80 5.72 -13.61
N LYS A 580 -29.75 6.10 -14.35
CA LYS A 580 -29.42 5.51 -15.66
C LYS A 580 -28.83 4.09 -15.57
N LEU A 581 -28.19 3.70 -14.46
CA LEU A 581 -27.60 2.36 -14.32
C LEU A 581 -28.64 1.25 -14.35
N GLY A 582 -29.83 1.50 -13.80
CA GLY A 582 -30.94 0.55 -13.76
C GLY A 582 -31.83 0.72 -12.54
N LYS A 583 -32.87 -0.12 -12.45
CA LYS A 583 -33.77 -0.19 -11.31
C LYS A 583 -33.26 -1.24 -10.34
N PHE A 584 -32.96 -0.82 -9.11
CA PHE A 584 -32.45 -1.69 -8.07
C PHE A 584 -33.46 -1.86 -6.93
N ASP A 585 -33.39 -3.01 -6.27
CA ASP A 585 -34.16 -3.30 -5.06
C ASP A 585 -33.45 -2.70 -3.85
N HIS A 586 -34.12 -1.79 -3.14
CA HIS A 586 -33.58 -1.06 -1.99
C HIS A 586 -33.84 -1.74 -0.64
N THR A 587 -34.55 -2.88 -0.60
CA THR A 587 -34.89 -3.57 0.66
C THR A 587 -33.67 -4.20 1.33
N ASN A 588 -32.71 -4.67 0.53
CA ASN A 588 -31.50 -5.35 1.02
C ASN A 588 -30.26 -4.58 0.55
N ILE A 589 -29.68 -3.77 1.43
CA ILE A 589 -28.54 -2.89 1.13
C ILE A 589 -27.32 -3.68 0.59
N PRO A 590 -26.88 -4.81 1.20
CA PRO A 590 -25.80 -5.61 0.62
C PRO A 590 -26.08 -6.09 -0.81
N LYS A 591 -27.31 -6.54 -1.08
CA LYS A 591 -27.74 -6.98 -2.41
C LYS A 591 -27.76 -5.81 -3.40
N LEU A 592 -28.31 -4.67 -3.00
CA LEU A 592 -28.31 -3.40 -3.75
C LEU A 592 -26.89 -3.02 -4.18
N MET A 593 -25.97 -2.91 -3.22
CA MET A 593 -24.57 -2.57 -3.48
C MET A 593 -23.91 -3.57 -4.43
N SER A 594 -24.15 -4.87 -4.23
CA SER A 594 -23.63 -5.93 -5.09
C SER A 594 -24.23 -5.91 -6.51
N ARG A 595 -25.45 -5.41 -6.72
CA ARG A 595 -26.06 -5.23 -8.04
C ARG A 595 -25.55 -3.98 -8.74
N MET A 596 -25.54 -2.84 -8.05
CA MET A 596 -25.04 -1.57 -8.59
C MET A 596 -23.55 -1.68 -8.94
N GLY A 597 -22.76 -2.34 -8.09
CA GLY A 597 -21.34 -2.63 -8.30
C GLY A 597 -21.03 -3.49 -9.52
N GLN A 598 -22.02 -4.14 -10.14
CA GLN A 598 -21.81 -4.91 -11.38
C GLN A 598 -21.54 -4.02 -12.58
N CYS A 599 -22.07 -2.79 -12.58
CA CYS A 599 -21.80 -1.80 -13.63
C CYS A 599 -20.34 -1.34 -13.63
N PHE A 600 -19.63 -1.55 -12.51
CA PHE A 600 -18.22 -1.23 -12.33
C PHE A 600 -17.31 -2.45 -12.52
N THR A 601 -17.84 -3.53 -13.11
CA THR A 601 -17.00 -4.67 -13.49
C THR A 601 -16.11 -4.24 -14.64
N GLN A 602 -14.80 -4.46 -14.50
CA GLN A 602 -13.86 -4.28 -15.60
C GLN A 602 -14.17 -5.29 -16.71
N SER A 603 -14.45 -4.80 -17.90
CA SER A 603 -14.91 -5.60 -19.03
C SER A 603 -14.51 -4.94 -20.34
N LYS A 604 -14.18 -5.75 -21.35
CA LYS A 604 -14.00 -5.27 -22.72
C LYS A 604 -15.37 -5.24 -23.40
N GLU A 605 -15.74 -4.11 -24.00
CA GLU A 605 -16.89 -4.05 -24.89
C GLU A 605 -16.54 -4.75 -26.19
N SER A 606 -17.49 -5.54 -26.69
CA SER A 606 -17.34 -6.19 -27.98
C SER A 606 -18.03 -5.34 -29.04
N ASP A 607 -17.37 -5.12 -30.19
CA ASP A 607 -17.98 -4.38 -31.30
C ASP A 607 -19.08 -5.20 -32.00
N VAL A 608 -19.25 -6.46 -31.60
CA VAL A 608 -20.30 -7.36 -32.07
C VAL A 608 -21.66 -6.93 -31.52
N THR A 609 -22.55 -6.53 -32.43
CA THR A 609 -23.90 -6.06 -32.09
C THR A 609 -24.88 -7.21 -31.82
N LEU A 610 -25.42 -7.29 -30.60
CA LEU A 610 -26.48 -8.22 -30.22
C LEU A 610 -27.87 -7.58 -30.39
N ARG A 611 -28.46 -7.77 -31.57
CA ARG A 611 -29.81 -7.26 -31.88
C ARG A 611 -30.89 -7.92 -31.03
N ARG A 612 -31.94 -7.18 -30.66
CA ARG A 612 -33.06 -7.71 -29.84
C ARG A 612 -33.68 -9.01 -30.36
N ARG A 613 -33.80 -9.16 -31.69
CA ARG A 613 -34.40 -10.34 -32.33
C ARG A 613 -33.53 -11.60 -32.23
N LYS A 614 -32.22 -11.43 -32.01
CA LYS A 614 -31.22 -12.52 -31.98
C LYS A 614 -31.00 -13.11 -30.59
N TYR A 615 -31.73 -12.67 -29.58
CA TYR A 615 -31.64 -13.29 -28.25
C TYR A 615 -33.00 -13.50 -27.61
N ASN A 616 -33.09 -14.54 -26.78
CA ASN A 616 -34.27 -14.81 -25.98
C ASN A 616 -33.89 -15.37 -24.59
N LYS A 617 -34.89 -15.67 -23.77
CA LYS A 617 -34.73 -16.40 -22.51
C LYS A 617 -35.25 -17.82 -22.66
N THR A 618 -34.52 -18.78 -22.12
CA THR A 618 -34.96 -20.17 -21.89
C THR A 618 -35.20 -20.39 -20.40
N TYR A 619 -35.71 -21.56 -20.03
CA TYR A 619 -35.95 -21.92 -18.64
C TYR A 619 -34.66 -22.27 -17.91
N ASP A 620 -34.65 -22.04 -16.60
CA ASP A 620 -33.67 -22.63 -15.72
C ASP A 620 -33.97 -24.13 -15.52
N VAL A 621 -32.91 -24.93 -15.40
CA VAL A 621 -32.99 -26.35 -15.05
C VAL A 621 -33.07 -26.45 -13.54
N ILE A 622 -34.23 -26.86 -13.06
CA ILE A 622 -34.57 -26.91 -11.64
C ILE A 622 -34.78 -28.37 -11.23
N GLY A 623 -34.25 -28.78 -10.10
CA GLY A 623 -34.49 -30.12 -9.55
C GLY A 623 -33.87 -30.32 -8.17
N GLY A 624 -34.19 -31.44 -7.53
CA GLY A 624 -33.82 -31.68 -6.13
C GLY A 624 -34.37 -30.62 -5.18
N LYS A 625 -34.06 -30.74 -3.90
CA LYS A 625 -34.38 -29.74 -2.87
C LYS A 625 -33.24 -29.65 -1.87
N ASP A 626 -32.97 -28.45 -1.39
CA ASP A 626 -32.03 -28.24 -0.30
C ASP A 626 -32.61 -28.70 1.04
N SER A 627 -31.82 -28.59 2.11
CA SER A 627 -32.25 -28.92 3.48
C SER A 627 -33.42 -28.09 3.99
N CYS A 628 -33.72 -26.95 3.33
CA CYS A 628 -34.84 -26.07 3.64
C CYS A 628 -36.06 -26.33 2.74
N GLY A 629 -35.97 -27.27 1.80
CA GLY A 629 -37.04 -27.62 0.88
C GLY A 629 -37.09 -26.78 -0.40
N GLU A 630 -36.16 -25.84 -0.58
CA GLU A 630 -36.07 -24.97 -1.76
C GLU A 630 -35.41 -25.72 -2.92
N PRO A 631 -35.92 -25.61 -4.15
CA PRO A 631 -35.40 -26.39 -5.27
C PRO A 631 -34.05 -25.87 -5.75
N PHE A 632 -33.14 -26.76 -6.16
CA PHE A 632 -31.86 -26.34 -6.71
C PHE A 632 -32.01 -25.85 -8.16
N ILE A 633 -31.30 -24.78 -8.48
CA ILE A 633 -31.17 -24.25 -9.85
C ILE A 633 -29.82 -24.73 -10.42
N PHE A 634 -29.83 -25.85 -11.16
CA PHE A 634 -28.61 -26.43 -11.73
C PHE A 634 -27.98 -25.58 -12.84
N SER A 635 -28.80 -24.78 -13.52
CA SER A 635 -28.36 -23.87 -14.59
C SER A 635 -27.99 -22.46 -14.11
N ASP A 636 -27.86 -22.23 -12.78
CA ASP A 636 -27.68 -20.88 -12.22
C ASP A 636 -26.49 -20.15 -12.86
N GLY A 637 -26.81 -19.10 -13.61
CA GLY A 637 -25.82 -18.23 -14.22
C GLY A 637 -25.23 -18.73 -15.54
N VAL A 638 -25.66 -19.86 -16.10
CA VAL A 638 -25.17 -20.39 -17.39
C VAL A 638 -26.22 -20.21 -18.48
N GLY A 639 -25.84 -19.69 -19.63
CA GLY A 639 -26.69 -19.55 -20.83
C GLY A 639 -26.01 -20.14 -22.06
N LYS A 640 -26.66 -20.03 -23.22
CA LYS A 640 -26.18 -20.60 -24.49
C LYS A 640 -25.75 -19.52 -25.48
N LEU A 641 -24.72 -19.82 -26.26
CA LEU A 641 -24.13 -18.97 -27.31
C LEU A 641 -24.06 -19.76 -28.62
N SER A 642 -24.44 -19.18 -29.74
CA SER A 642 -24.25 -19.80 -31.05
C SER A 642 -22.75 -19.84 -31.41
N GLU A 643 -22.33 -20.84 -32.19
CA GLU A 643 -20.94 -20.96 -32.64
C GLU A 643 -20.50 -19.75 -33.48
N ASP A 644 -21.35 -19.28 -34.39
CA ASP A 644 -21.07 -18.14 -35.28
C ASP A 644 -20.87 -16.84 -34.49
N PHE A 645 -21.68 -16.62 -33.45
CA PHE A 645 -21.56 -15.42 -32.63
C PHE A 645 -20.34 -15.50 -31.71
N ALA A 646 -19.98 -16.69 -31.24
CA ALA A 646 -18.73 -16.92 -30.53
C ALA A 646 -17.48 -16.65 -31.40
N GLU A 647 -17.53 -17.02 -32.68
CA GLU A 647 -16.48 -16.72 -33.67
C GLU A 647 -16.35 -15.21 -33.90
N GLN A 648 -17.47 -14.49 -34.01
CA GLN A 648 -17.46 -13.02 -34.12
C GLN A 648 -16.81 -12.35 -32.90
N ILE A 649 -17.21 -12.75 -31.69
CA ILE A 649 -16.63 -12.23 -30.45
C ILE A 649 -15.13 -12.57 -30.37
N ALA A 650 -14.73 -13.77 -30.76
CA ALA A 650 -13.33 -14.19 -30.73
C ALA A 650 -12.45 -13.37 -31.68
N ASN A 651 -12.96 -13.03 -32.86
CA ASN A 651 -12.27 -12.19 -33.84
C ASN A 651 -12.11 -10.75 -33.33
N ASP A 652 -13.18 -10.17 -32.79
CA ASP A 652 -13.20 -8.84 -32.17
C ASP A 652 -12.23 -8.72 -30.97
N LEU A 653 -12.12 -9.77 -30.17
CA LEU A 653 -11.15 -9.85 -29.08
C LEU A 653 -9.70 -10.10 -29.54
N GLY A 654 -9.45 -10.29 -30.85
CA GLY A 654 -8.12 -10.54 -31.39
C GLY A 654 -7.55 -11.92 -31.04
N LEU A 655 -8.40 -12.93 -30.81
CA LEU A 655 -7.96 -14.27 -30.36
C LEU A 655 -7.41 -15.17 -31.48
N GLY A 656 -7.27 -14.63 -32.70
CA GLY A 656 -6.75 -15.34 -33.86
C GLY A 656 -7.62 -16.55 -34.22
N LYS A 657 -7.01 -17.75 -34.32
CA LYS A 657 -7.73 -18.99 -34.68
C LYS A 657 -8.40 -19.68 -33.47
N CYS A 658 -8.39 -19.06 -32.30
CA CYS A 658 -8.98 -19.61 -31.09
C CYS A 658 -10.42 -19.14 -30.92
N VAL A 659 -11.36 -20.09 -30.80
CA VAL A 659 -12.75 -19.80 -30.41
C VAL A 659 -12.97 -20.41 -29.02
N PRO A 660 -13.08 -19.59 -27.96
CA PRO A 660 -13.32 -20.07 -26.61
C PRO A 660 -14.62 -20.86 -26.49
N SER A 661 -14.61 -21.92 -25.67
CA SER A 661 -15.80 -22.75 -25.41
C SER A 661 -16.88 -22.04 -24.58
N CYS A 662 -16.50 -21.02 -23.81
CA CYS A 662 -17.43 -20.20 -23.06
C CYS A 662 -16.86 -18.82 -22.76
N PHE A 663 -17.77 -17.88 -22.49
CA PHE A 663 -17.46 -16.48 -22.19
C PHE A 663 -18.20 -16.06 -20.92
N GLN A 664 -17.47 -15.47 -19.97
CA GLN A 664 -18.07 -14.73 -18.87
C GLN A 664 -18.45 -13.34 -19.36
N PHE A 665 -19.73 -13.01 -19.29
CA PHE A 665 -20.27 -11.80 -19.92
C PHE A 665 -20.98 -10.89 -18.91
N ARG A 666 -21.15 -9.65 -19.33
CA ARG A 666 -22.14 -8.69 -18.81
C ARG A 666 -22.96 -8.16 -19.98
N TYR A 667 -24.26 -8.11 -19.80
CA TYR A 667 -25.15 -7.51 -20.79
C TYR A 667 -26.28 -6.82 -20.06
N ARG A 668 -26.29 -5.48 -20.03
CA ARG A 668 -27.30 -4.70 -19.29
C ARG A 668 -27.33 -5.12 -17.81
N GLY A 669 -28.45 -5.61 -17.30
CA GLY A 669 -28.59 -6.18 -15.95
C GLY A 669 -28.37 -7.70 -15.86
N LEU A 670 -28.01 -8.34 -16.97
CA LEU A 670 -27.68 -9.76 -17.02
C LEU A 670 -26.20 -10.02 -16.74
N LYS A 671 -25.94 -11.11 -16.02
CA LYS A 671 -24.61 -11.61 -15.66
C LYS A 671 -24.60 -13.13 -15.75
N GLY A 672 -23.54 -13.68 -16.32
CA GLY A 672 -23.27 -15.10 -16.19
C GLY A 672 -22.10 -15.57 -17.03
N VAL A 673 -22.17 -16.84 -17.40
CA VAL A 673 -21.34 -17.49 -18.41
C VAL A 673 -22.24 -17.90 -19.57
N LEU A 674 -21.78 -17.71 -20.79
CA LEU A 674 -22.41 -18.23 -22.00
C LEU A 674 -21.54 -19.37 -22.53
N SER A 675 -22.10 -20.56 -22.61
CA SER A 675 -21.45 -21.73 -23.20
C SER A 675 -21.80 -21.83 -24.68
N VAL A 676 -20.80 -22.12 -25.51
CA VAL A 676 -21.04 -22.36 -26.94
C VAL A 676 -21.87 -23.64 -27.11
N ASP A 677 -23.01 -23.52 -27.78
CA ASP A 677 -23.96 -24.60 -28.08
C ASP A 677 -24.16 -24.69 -29.60
N PRO A 678 -23.52 -25.68 -30.27
CA PRO A 678 -23.68 -25.88 -31.71
C PRO A 678 -25.13 -26.11 -32.17
N ALA A 679 -26.02 -26.56 -31.26
CA ALA A 679 -27.42 -26.82 -31.60
C ALA A 679 -28.18 -25.55 -32.04
N LEU A 680 -27.75 -24.36 -31.59
CA LEU A 680 -28.33 -23.09 -32.03
C LEU A 680 -28.07 -22.83 -33.52
N ARG A 681 -26.83 -23.01 -33.97
CA ARG A 681 -26.46 -22.91 -35.39
C ARG A 681 -27.21 -23.95 -36.21
N GLN A 682 -27.21 -25.20 -35.74
CA GLN A 682 -27.86 -26.31 -36.46
C GLN A 682 -29.37 -26.10 -36.62
N ARG A 683 -30.05 -25.61 -35.58
CA ARG A 683 -31.48 -25.29 -35.65
C ARG A 683 -31.79 -24.21 -36.68
N ARG A 684 -31.01 -23.14 -36.71
CA ARG A 684 -31.16 -22.06 -37.71
C ARG A 684 -30.98 -22.60 -39.13
N LEU A 685 -29.89 -23.32 -39.39
CA LEU A 685 -29.63 -23.91 -40.71
C LEU A 685 -30.71 -24.90 -41.13
N TRP A 686 -31.25 -25.67 -40.18
CA TRP A 686 -32.37 -26.57 -40.44
C TRP A 686 -33.65 -25.79 -40.78
N ALA A 687 -33.97 -24.71 -40.06
CA ALA A 687 -35.14 -23.88 -40.35
C ALA A 687 -35.03 -23.22 -41.73
N GLU A 688 -33.87 -22.65 -42.06
CA GLU A 688 -33.58 -22.07 -43.39
C GLU A 688 -33.76 -23.10 -44.52
N ARG A 689 -33.23 -24.32 -44.34
CA ARG A 689 -33.39 -25.41 -45.34
C ARG A 689 -34.83 -25.87 -45.54
N ASN A 690 -35.68 -25.73 -44.53
CA ASN A 690 -37.07 -26.14 -44.59
C ASN A 690 -38.03 -24.96 -44.87
N GLY A 691 -37.49 -23.78 -45.23
CA GLY A 691 -38.31 -22.60 -45.54
C GLY A 691 -39.14 -22.10 -44.35
N LEU A 692 -38.71 -22.39 -43.12
CA LEU A 692 -39.41 -21.96 -41.91
C LEU A 692 -38.97 -20.54 -41.55
N GLU A 693 -39.86 -19.58 -41.76
CA GLU A 693 -39.64 -18.20 -41.35
C GLU A 693 -39.92 -18.00 -39.85
N ASP A 694 -39.05 -17.24 -39.20
CA ASP A 694 -39.26 -16.84 -37.82
C ASP A 694 -40.38 -15.79 -37.73
N LYS A 695 -41.47 -16.17 -37.07
CA LYS A 695 -42.54 -15.22 -36.73
C LYS A 695 -42.21 -14.52 -35.42
N HIS A 696 -42.35 -13.19 -35.40
CA HIS A 696 -41.83 -12.33 -34.35
C HIS A 696 -42.86 -11.98 -33.24
N ALA A 697 -43.81 -12.87 -32.93
CA ALA A 697 -44.72 -12.68 -31.80
C ALA A 697 -44.05 -13.04 -30.45
N LYS A 698 -44.54 -12.46 -29.33
CA LYS A 698 -43.96 -12.64 -27.98
C LYS A 698 -43.90 -14.09 -27.47
N THR A 699 -44.66 -15.00 -28.06
CA THR A 699 -44.86 -16.38 -27.60
C THR A 699 -44.34 -17.45 -28.57
N GLU A 700 -43.79 -17.06 -29.72
CA GLU A 700 -43.36 -18.01 -30.76
C GLU A 700 -41.88 -18.37 -30.61
N LYS A 701 -41.54 -19.61 -31.00
CA LYS A 701 -40.16 -20.11 -30.99
C LYS A 701 -39.41 -19.47 -32.16
N VAL A 702 -38.39 -18.68 -31.83
CA VAL A 702 -37.44 -18.11 -32.80
C VAL A 702 -36.30 -19.11 -33.02
N ASN A 703 -36.01 -19.43 -34.27
CA ASN A 703 -34.96 -20.38 -34.66
C ASN A 703 -33.60 -19.70 -34.85
N ASP A 704 -33.60 -18.46 -35.34
CA ASP A 704 -32.41 -17.65 -35.57
C ASP A 704 -32.02 -16.84 -34.31
N LEU A 705 -31.36 -17.52 -33.37
CA LEU A 705 -30.88 -16.95 -32.11
C LEU A 705 -29.37 -17.11 -31.96
N ASP A 706 -28.71 -16.01 -31.60
CA ASP A 706 -27.31 -15.97 -31.20
C ASP A 706 -27.13 -16.32 -29.73
N ILE A 707 -28.07 -15.91 -28.86
CA ILE A 707 -27.97 -16.11 -27.41
C ILE A 707 -29.29 -16.55 -26.78
N LEU A 708 -29.21 -17.53 -25.88
CA LEU A 708 -30.28 -17.85 -24.94
C LEU A 708 -29.83 -17.59 -23.50
N PHE A 709 -30.42 -16.56 -22.90
CA PHE A 709 -30.24 -16.26 -21.48
C PHE A 709 -31.16 -17.10 -20.59
N ARG A 710 -30.91 -17.10 -19.29
CA ARG A 710 -31.79 -17.74 -18.28
C ARG A 710 -32.29 -16.74 -17.23
N PRO A 711 -33.44 -16.99 -16.56
CA PRO A 711 -33.93 -16.14 -15.47
C PRO A 711 -32.89 -15.91 -14.38
N SER A 712 -32.15 -16.96 -14.01
CA SER A 712 -31.04 -16.88 -13.05
C SER A 712 -29.97 -15.87 -13.46
N GLN A 713 -29.79 -15.55 -14.74
CA GLN A 713 -28.81 -14.55 -15.19
C GLN A 713 -29.29 -13.10 -15.09
N ASP A 714 -30.60 -12.86 -15.00
CA ASP A 714 -31.20 -11.53 -14.92
C ASP A 714 -31.18 -11.01 -13.47
N LYS A 715 -30.32 -10.02 -13.19
CA LYS A 715 -30.03 -9.60 -11.81
C LYS A 715 -30.76 -8.32 -11.41
N PHE A 716 -31.08 -7.45 -12.37
CA PHE A 716 -31.82 -6.20 -12.18
C PHE A 716 -32.27 -5.65 -13.55
N HIS A 717 -33.30 -4.81 -13.56
CA HIS A 717 -33.77 -4.21 -14.81
C HIS A 717 -32.89 -3.03 -15.22
N ALA A 718 -32.38 -3.03 -16.45
CA ALA A 718 -31.53 -1.96 -16.98
C ALA A 718 -32.00 -1.49 -18.37
N PRO A 719 -31.65 -0.26 -18.80
CA PRO A 719 -31.99 0.26 -20.13
C PRO A 719 -31.53 -0.66 -21.28
N ARG A 720 -32.15 -0.52 -22.45
CA ARG A 720 -31.78 -1.30 -23.64
C ARG A 720 -30.42 -0.84 -24.17
N LYS A 721 -29.56 -1.81 -24.51
CA LYS A 721 -28.28 -1.65 -25.18
C LYS A 721 -28.07 -2.86 -26.10
N GLU A 722 -27.32 -2.71 -27.17
CA GLU A 722 -27.04 -3.79 -28.12
C GLU A 722 -25.63 -4.37 -27.96
N ILE A 723 -24.78 -3.72 -27.16
CA ILE A 723 -23.38 -4.12 -26.94
C ILE A 723 -23.31 -5.15 -25.80
N ILE A 724 -22.58 -6.23 -26.04
CA ILE A 724 -22.22 -7.22 -25.03
C ILE A 724 -20.81 -6.96 -24.50
N GLU A 725 -20.62 -7.12 -23.18
CA GLU A 725 -19.33 -6.92 -22.55
C GLU A 725 -18.75 -8.28 -22.13
N ILE A 726 -17.48 -8.52 -22.48
CA ILE A 726 -16.76 -9.73 -22.11
C ILE A 726 -15.84 -9.44 -20.92
N VAL A 727 -16.01 -10.20 -19.85
CA VAL A 727 -15.18 -10.10 -18.63
C VAL A 727 -13.99 -11.04 -18.73
N LYS A 728 -14.25 -12.29 -19.12
CA LYS A 728 -13.26 -13.35 -19.28
C LYS A 728 -13.76 -14.34 -20.32
N TYR A 729 -12.84 -15.09 -20.92
CA TYR A 729 -13.14 -16.20 -21.80
C TYR A 729 -12.38 -17.46 -21.33
N SER A 730 -12.84 -18.62 -21.79
CA SER A 730 -12.19 -19.91 -21.50
C SER A 730 -10.74 -19.91 -22.00
N CYS A 731 -9.77 -20.06 -21.10
CA CYS A 731 -8.35 -20.16 -21.43
C CYS A 731 -7.58 -21.05 -20.42
N PRO A 732 -6.47 -21.70 -20.84
CA PRO A 732 -5.68 -22.53 -19.94
C PRO A 732 -5.15 -21.75 -18.73
N THR A 733 -5.52 -22.19 -17.52
CA THR A 733 -5.21 -21.47 -16.27
C THR A 733 -4.67 -22.41 -15.19
N PHE A 734 -3.58 -21.99 -14.54
CA PHE A 734 -2.97 -22.71 -13.41
C PHE A 734 -3.89 -22.72 -12.20
N VAL A 735 -3.70 -23.69 -11.32
CA VAL A 735 -4.37 -23.75 -10.03
C VAL A 735 -3.37 -23.75 -8.89
N TYR A 736 -3.75 -23.09 -7.80
CA TYR A 736 -2.95 -23.00 -6.59
C TYR A 736 -3.81 -23.41 -5.39
N LEU A 737 -3.23 -24.20 -4.49
CA LEU A 737 -3.76 -24.35 -3.15
C LEU A 737 -3.53 -23.04 -2.41
N ASN A 738 -4.58 -22.56 -1.77
CA ASN A 738 -4.55 -21.41 -0.88
C ASN A 738 -4.91 -21.86 0.53
N ARG A 739 -4.59 -21.03 1.54
CA ARG A 739 -4.93 -21.31 2.95
C ARG A 739 -6.38 -21.81 3.16
N PRO A 740 -7.43 -21.18 2.59
CA PRO A 740 -8.80 -21.71 2.72
C PRO A 740 -8.97 -23.14 2.17
N LEU A 741 -8.41 -23.45 1.00
CA LEU A 741 -8.48 -24.79 0.42
C LEU A 741 -7.73 -25.81 1.27
N ILE A 742 -6.54 -25.45 1.76
CA ILE A 742 -5.74 -26.29 2.66
C ILE A 742 -6.53 -26.60 3.92
N ASN A 743 -7.09 -25.60 4.60
CA ASN A 743 -7.88 -25.80 5.82
C ASN A 743 -9.07 -26.75 5.61
N ILE A 744 -9.67 -26.74 4.41
CA ILE A 744 -10.79 -27.64 4.14
C ILE A 744 -10.30 -29.04 3.80
N LEU A 745 -9.22 -29.17 3.02
CA LEU A 745 -8.61 -30.48 2.77
C LEU A 745 -8.17 -31.14 4.08
N ASP A 746 -7.60 -30.35 4.98
CA ASP A 746 -7.21 -30.75 6.34
C ASP A 746 -8.42 -31.31 7.11
N GLN A 747 -9.48 -30.52 7.28
CA GLN A 747 -10.71 -30.94 7.98
C GLN A 747 -11.40 -32.15 7.34
N VAL A 748 -11.58 -32.15 6.01
CA VAL A 748 -12.27 -33.25 5.32
C VAL A 748 -11.46 -34.54 5.36
N SER A 749 -10.14 -34.45 5.21
CA SER A 749 -9.27 -35.62 5.26
C SER A 749 -9.19 -36.22 6.67
N ASP A 750 -9.20 -35.38 7.72
CA ASP A 750 -9.29 -35.82 9.11
C ASP A 750 -10.60 -36.58 9.39
N MET A 751 -11.74 -36.04 8.91
CA MET A 751 -13.04 -36.72 9.01
C MET A 751 -13.11 -38.06 8.26
N GLN A 752 -12.29 -38.25 7.23
CA GLN A 752 -12.24 -39.49 6.44
C GLN A 752 -11.30 -40.55 7.06
N GLY A 753 -10.52 -40.20 8.07
CA GLY A 753 -9.64 -41.10 8.82
C GLY A 753 -8.16 -40.76 8.70
N PHE A 754 -7.40 -41.21 9.70
CA PHE A 754 -5.99 -40.88 9.89
C PHE A 754 -5.10 -41.18 8.67
N ASP A 755 -5.30 -42.33 8.01
CA ASP A 755 -4.48 -42.70 6.85
C ASP A 755 -4.69 -41.74 5.66
N VAL A 756 -5.93 -41.32 5.43
CA VAL A 756 -6.26 -40.34 4.38
C VAL A 756 -5.66 -38.99 4.73
N HIS A 757 -5.84 -38.55 5.97
CA HIS A 757 -5.28 -37.30 6.47
C HIS A 757 -3.76 -37.24 6.30
N SER A 758 -3.05 -38.28 6.77
CA SER A 758 -1.59 -38.39 6.64
C SER A 758 -1.13 -38.34 5.17
N ARG A 759 -1.82 -39.04 4.25
CA ARG A 759 -1.52 -38.98 2.81
C ARG A 759 -1.70 -37.57 2.23
N ILE A 760 -2.79 -36.88 2.56
CA ILE A 760 -3.07 -35.54 2.05
C ILE A 760 -2.07 -34.52 2.59
N VAL A 761 -1.74 -34.57 3.89
CA VAL A 761 -0.73 -33.70 4.51
C VAL A 761 0.64 -33.91 3.85
N ASN A 762 1.09 -35.16 3.74
CA ASN A 762 2.35 -35.50 3.07
C ASN A 762 2.37 -35.05 1.61
N ARG A 763 1.22 -35.10 0.92
CA ARG A 763 1.11 -34.62 -0.46
C ARG A 763 1.23 -33.10 -0.55
N ILE A 764 0.59 -32.35 0.34
CA ILE A 764 0.70 -30.89 0.39
C ILE A 764 2.14 -30.48 0.70
N HIS A 765 2.79 -31.13 1.68
CA HIS A 765 4.22 -30.92 1.95
C HIS A 765 5.09 -31.23 0.73
N GLY A 766 4.88 -32.37 0.07
CA GLY A 766 5.65 -32.71 -1.14
C GLY A 766 5.43 -31.72 -2.32
N LEU A 767 4.26 -31.09 -2.42
CA LEU A 767 4.03 -30.02 -3.40
C LEU A 767 4.77 -28.73 -3.01
N LEU A 768 4.79 -28.39 -1.72
CA LEU A 768 5.54 -27.26 -1.19
C LEU A 768 7.05 -27.47 -1.41
N ASP A 769 7.57 -28.65 -1.07
CA ASP A 769 8.99 -28.99 -1.24
C ASP A 769 9.42 -28.85 -2.71
N ARG A 770 8.61 -29.35 -3.64
CA ARG A 770 8.88 -29.18 -5.08
C ARG A 770 8.92 -27.73 -5.51
N GLN A 771 8.06 -26.88 -4.95
CA GLN A 771 8.05 -25.45 -5.27
C GLN A 771 9.29 -24.76 -4.68
N LEU A 772 9.68 -25.10 -3.45
CA LEU A 772 10.89 -24.56 -2.82
C LEU A 772 12.16 -25.01 -3.54
N LEU A 773 12.24 -26.28 -3.95
CA LEU A 773 13.34 -26.80 -4.76
C LEU A 773 13.45 -26.07 -6.09
N LYS A 774 12.35 -25.81 -6.79
CA LYS A 774 12.36 -25.01 -8.03
C LYS A 774 12.92 -23.59 -7.82
N LEU A 775 12.63 -22.96 -6.69
CA LEU A 775 13.19 -21.64 -6.35
C LEU A 775 14.69 -21.74 -6.06
N SER A 776 15.13 -22.80 -5.38
CA SER A 776 16.55 -23.08 -5.15
C SER A 776 17.29 -23.37 -6.45
N ASP A 777 16.74 -24.21 -7.32
CA ASP A 777 17.32 -24.57 -8.61
C ASP A 777 17.47 -23.34 -9.51
N ALA A 778 16.50 -22.41 -9.47
CA ALA A 778 16.59 -21.16 -10.21
C ALA A 778 17.82 -20.32 -9.82
N LEU A 779 18.24 -20.36 -8.55
CA LEU A 779 19.43 -19.65 -8.04
C LEU A 779 20.74 -20.32 -8.44
N MET A 780 20.74 -21.64 -8.70
CA MET A 780 21.95 -22.42 -8.92
C MET A 780 22.18 -22.81 -10.38
N SER A 781 21.11 -22.88 -11.18
CA SER A 781 21.14 -23.32 -12.58
C SER A 781 20.82 -22.16 -13.53
N GLU A 782 21.69 -21.96 -14.52
CA GLU A 782 21.56 -20.91 -15.53
C GLU A 782 20.28 -21.07 -16.37
N ASP A 783 19.92 -22.30 -16.76
CA ASP A 783 18.71 -22.57 -17.54
C ASP A 783 17.44 -22.25 -16.73
N ARG A 784 17.40 -22.64 -15.45
CA ARG A 784 16.26 -22.36 -14.56
C ARG A 784 16.16 -20.89 -14.19
N CYS A 785 17.30 -20.22 -13.99
CA CYS A 785 17.37 -18.77 -13.85
C CYS A 785 16.69 -18.09 -15.04
N ARG A 786 17.05 -18.49 -16.26
CA ARG A 786 16.49 -17.94 -17.50
C ARG A 786 15.00 -18.17 -17.63
N GLU A 787 14.52 -19.38 -17.37
CA GLU A 787 13.08 -19.69 -17.35
C GLU A 787 12.34 -18.75 -16.39
N ARG A 788 12.87 -18.57 -15.18
CA ARG A 788 12.24 -17.74 -14.13
C ARG A 788 12.28 -16.25 -14.48
N LEU A 789 13.39 -15.75 -15.01
CA LEU A 789 13.52 -14.36 -15.45
C LEU A 789 12.64 -14.07 -16.67
N ALA A 790 12.43 -15.05 -17.55
CA ALA A 790 11.53 -14.92 -18.69
C ALA A 790 10.04 -14.80 -18.30
N GLU A 791 9.67 -15.17 -17.06
CA GLU A 791 8.33 -14.95 -16.52
C GLU A 791 8.07 -13.49 -16.14
N PHE A 792 9.11 -12.64 -16.07
CA PHE A 792 8.93 -11.23 -15.78
C PHE A 792 8.34 -10.44 -16.96
N PRO A 793 7.65 -9.32 -16.69
CA PRO A 793 7.14 -8.44 -17.75
C PRO A 793 8.28 -8.11 -18.72
N ARG A 794 8.03 -8.30 -20.03
CA ARG A 794 9.01 -8.36 -21.13
C ARG A 794 9.75 -7.04 -21.42
N ARG A 795 10.38 -6.43 -20.42
CA ARG A 795 11.25 -5.25 -20.61
C ARG A 795 12.67 -5.65 -21.03
N ILE A 796 13.06 -6.90 -20.78
CA ILE A 796 14.37 -7.45 -21.16
C ILE A 796 14.15 -8.79 -21.86
N ASN A 797 14.68 -8.94 -23.08
CA ASN A 797 14.65 -10.21 -23.78
C ASN A 797 15.76 -11.13 -23.23
N VAL A 798 15.44 -11.87 -22.17
CA VAL A 798 16.35 -12.83 -21.51
C VAL A 798 16.91 -13.87 -22.48
N GLN A 799 16.13 -14.22 -23.52
CA GLN A 799 16.54 -15.17 -24.56
C GLN A 799 17.63 -14.58 -25.49
N TYR A 800 17.59 -13.27 -25.73
CA TYR A 800 18.62 -12.56 -26.49
C TYR A 800 19.96 -12.52 -25.73
N LEU A 801 19.92 -12.46 -24.40
CA LEU A 801 21.11 -12.43 -23.52
C LEU A 801 21.64 -13.84 -23.26
N SER A 802 21.93 -14.60 -24.30
CA SER A 802 22.32 -16.01 -24.20
C SER A 802 23.76 -16.22 -23.69
N LEU A 803 24.03 -17.42 -23.16
CA LEU A 803 25.38 -17.89 -22.83
C LEU A 803 26.33 -17.79 -24.04
N ALA A 804 25.85 -18.08 -25.24
CA ALA A 804 26.62 -17.97 -26.47
C ALA A 804 27.10 -16.54 -26.77
N ARG A 805 26.48 -15.54 -26.16
CA ARG A 805 26.85 -14.12 -26.25
C ARG A 805 27.62 -13.62 -25.01
N GLY A 806 28.06 -14.54 -24.15
CA GLY A 806 28.87 -14.25 -22.97
C GLY A 806 28.07 -13.84 -21.72
N PHE A 807 26.74 -13.96 -21.73
CA PHE A 807 25.92 -13.61 -20.58
C PHE A 807 25.66 -14.83 -19.69
N THR A 808 26.19 -14.79 -18.47
CA THR A 808 25.86 -15.75 -17.39
C THR A 808 25.02 -15.02 -16.34
N LEU A 809 23.69 -15.14 -16.45
CA LEU A 809 22.74 -14.33 -15.66
C LEU A 809 22.75 -14.68 -14.17
N THR A 810 23.17 -15.90 -13.82
CA THR A 810 23.37 -16.30 -12.42
C THR A 810 24.53 -15.60 -11.73
N GLN A 811 25.53 -15.13 -12.48
CA GLN A 811 26.72 -14.46 -11.94
C GLN A 811 26.70 -12.95 -12.13
N GLU A 812 25.95 -12.46 -13.12
CA GLU A 812 25.80 -11.04 -13.37
C GLU A 812 25.04 -10.37 -12.19
N PRO A 813 25.62 -9.36 -11.51
CA PRO A 813 25.07 -8.81 -10.27
C PRO A 813 23.62 -8.30 -10.36
N PHE A 814 23.24 -7.67 -11.47
CA PHE A 814 21.89 -7.15 -11.65
C PHE A 814 20.86 -8.28 -11.78
N PHE A 815 21.08 -9.26 -12.65
CA PHE A 815 20.18 -10.40 -12.82
C PHE A 815 20.14 -11.32 -11.60
N HIS A 816 21.29 -11.53 -10.95
CA HIS A 816 21.36 -12.28 -9.70
C HIS A 816 20.57 -11.58 -8.58
N GLY A 817 20.72 -10.25 -8.45
CA GLY A 817 19.93 -9.45 -7.51
C GLY A 817 18.43 -9.50 -7.80
N LEU A 818 18.05 -9.40 -9.08
CA LEU A 818 16.65 -9.51 -9.51
C LEU A 818 16.06 -10.89 -9.22
N LEU A 819 16.85 -11.95 -9.39
CA LEU A 819 16.47 -13.32 -9.08
C LEU A 819 16.29 -13.53 -7.57
N ILE A 820 17.22 -13.06 -6.74
CA ILE A 820 17.08 -13.07 -5.28
C ILE A 820 15.80 -12.34 -4.86
N ALA A 821 15.53 -11.17 -5.44
CA ALA A 821 14.31 -10.42 -5.19
C ALA A 821 13.06 -11.24 -5.59
N SER A 822 13.09 -11.93 -6.74
CA SER A 822 12.03 -12.85 -7.18
C SER A 822 11.73 -13.95 -6.17
N VAL A 823 12.79 -14.60 -5.68
CA VAL A 823 12.70 -15.71 -4.73
C VAL A 823 12.19 -15.20 -3.39
N ARG A 824 12.73 -14.08 -2.88
CA ARG A 824 12.25 -13.43 -1.65
C ARG A 824 10.78 -13.07 -1.75
N PHE A 825 10.35 -12.48 -2.87
CA PHE A 825 8.94 -12.16 -3.11
C PHE A 825 8.05 -13.41 -3.14
N ALA A 826 8.48 -14.47 -3.82
CA ALA A 826 7.75 -15.73 -3.86
C ALA A 826 7.61 -16.37 -2.47
N LEU A 827 8.68 -16.37 -1.67
CA LEU A 827 8.68 -16.86 -0.29
C LEU A 827 7.78 -16.02 0.61
N GLN A 828 7.84 -14.70 0.51
CA GLN A 828 6.95 -13.82 1.29
C GLN A 828 5.48 -14.01 0.92
N LYS A 829 5.17 -14.19 -0.37
CA LYS A 829 3.83 -14.56 -0.83
C LYS A 829 3.41 -15.93 -0.30
N GLN A 830 4.35 -16.87 -0.23
CA GLN A 830 4.12 -18.20 0.33
C GLN A 830 3.80 -18.15 1.82
N LEU A 831 4.57 -17.40 2.61
CA LEU A 831 4.34 -17.22 4.05
C LEU A 831 3.03 -16.49 4.36
N SER A 832 2.68 -15.48 3.55
CA SER A 832 1.51 -14.64 3.82
C SER A 832 0.18 -15.24 3.32
N LYS A 833 0.20 -16.01 2.22
CA LYS A 833 -1.03 -16.47 1.54
C LYS A 833 -1.10 -17.98 1.35
N GLU A 834 -0.03 -18.72 1.65
CA GLU A 834 0.11 -20.15 1.39
C GLU A 834 -0.31 -20.49 -0.04
N HIS A 835 0.51 -20.14 -1.03
CA HIS A 835 0.14 -20.15 -2.45
C HIS A 835 0.89 -21.27 -3.21
N ILE A 836 0.51 -22.52 -2.95
CA ILE A 836 1.21 -23.71 -3.47
C ILE A 836 0.69 -24.07 -4.86
N GLN A 837 1.57 -24.11 -5.85
CA GLN A 837 1.18 -24.47 -7.22
C GLN A 837 0.95 -25.97 -7.37
N ILE A 838 -0.18 -26.36 -7.96
CA ILE A 838 -0.39 -27.75 -8.39
C ILE A 838 0.15 -27.93 -9.81
N PRO A 839 0.86 -29.04 -10.11
CA PRO A 839 1.28 -29.37 -11.47
C PRO A 839 0.13 -29.35 -12.47
N THR A 840 0.39 -28.84 -13.68
CA THR A 840 -0.63 -28.54 -14.71
C THR A 840 -1.30 -29.77 -15.31
N ASN A 841 -0.65 -30.93 -15.18
CA ASN A 841 -1.18 -32.24 -15.50
C ASN A 841 -2.06 -32.81 -14.38
N LEU A 842 -1.90 -32.31 -13.16
CA LEU A 842 -2.67 -32.72 -12.00
C LEU A 842 -3.86 -31.80 -11.75
N GLY A 843 -3.78 -30.49 -11.97
CA GLY A 843 -4.86 -29.55 -11.64
C GLY A 843 -4.87 -28.28 -12.49
N ARG A 844 -6.08 -27.72 -12.71
CA ARG A 844 -6.30 -26.47 -13.48
C ARG A 844 -7.58 -25.77 -13.06
N THR A 845 -7.59 -24.44 -13.05
CA THR A 845 -8.83 -23.68 -12.84
C THR A 845 -9.62 -23.62 -14.15
N MET A 846 -10.90 -23.98 -14.09
CA MET A 846 -11.79 -24.06 -15.26
C MET A 846 -13.15 -23.39 -14.99
N PHE A 847 -13.90 -23.10 -16.04
CA PHE A 847 -15.30 -22.68 -15.92
C PHE A 847 -16.20 -23.90 -15.69
N GLY A 848 -17.13 -23.79 -14.74
CA GLY A 848 -18.22 -24.74 -14.59
C GLY A 848 -19.33 -24.38 -15.54
N ILE A 849 -19.68 -25.30 -16.44
CA ILE A 849 -20.76 -25.15 -17.41
C ILE A 849 -21.79 -26.25 -17.22
N LEU A 850 -23.02 -25.97 -17.64
CA LEU A 850 -24.13 -26.93 -17.63
C LEU A 850 -23.99 -27.90 -18.81
N ASP A 851 -24.30 -29.17 -18.58
CA ASP A 851 -24.51 -30.12 -19.67
C ASP A 851 -25.89 -29.89 -20.29
N GLU A 852 -25.90 -29.28 -21.48
CA GLU A 852 -27.12 -29.04 -22.26
C GLU A 852 -27.61 -30.29 -23.01
N THR A 853 -26.79 -31.34 -23.08
CA THR A 853 -27.10 -32.57 -23.83
C THR A 853 -27.85 -33.60 -22.99
N GLY A 854 -27.75 -33.52 -21.66
CA GLY A 854 -28.34 -34.49 -20.74
C GLY A 854 -27.66 -35.87 -20.80
N LEU A 855 -26.45 -35.95 -21.32
CA LEU A 855 -25.68 -37.19 -21.44
C LEU A 855 -25.01 -37.59 -20.11
N LEU A 856 -24.71 -36.61 -19.25
CA LEU A 856 -24.04 -36.85 -17.98
C LEU A 856 -25.05 -37.21 -16.88
N GLN A 857 -24.81 -38.33 -16.22
CA GLN A 857 -25.56 -38.75 -15.03
C GLN A 857 -25.07 -38.05 -13.77
N TYR A 858 -25.85 -38.14 -12.69
CA TYR A 858 -25.44 -37.64 -11.38
C TYR A 858 -24.07 -38.23 -10.97
N GLY A 859 -23.16 -37.35 -10.52
CA GLY A 859 -21.79 -37.72 -10.17
C GLY A 859 -20.79 -37.73 -11.34
N GLN A 860 -21.25 -37.54 -12.58
CA GLN A 860 -20.37 -37.48 -13.76
C GLN A 860 -20.08 -36.03 -14.18
N VAL A 861 -18.87 -35.80 -14.69
CA VAL A 861 -18.49 -34.55 -15.39
C VAL A 861 -17.69 -34.88 -16.64
N PHE A 862 -17.77 -34.01 -17.64
CA PHE A 862 -16.89 -34.06 -18.81
C PHE A 862 -15.81 -32.98 -18.72
N VAL A 863 -14.55 -33.38 -18.90
CA VAL A 863 -13.42 -32.44 -18.93
C VAL A 863 -12.47 -32.76 -20.07
N GLN A 864 -12.18 -31.72 -20.84
CA GLN A 864 -11.13 -31.66 -21.83
C GLN A 864 -10.28 -30.41 -21.63
N PHE A 865 -8.96 -30.52 -21.74
CA PHE A 865 -8.05 -29.37 -21.65
C PHE A 865 -6.93 -29.44 -22.68
N THR A 866 -6.38 -28.27 -23.05
CA THR A 866 -5.21 -28.17 -23.93
C THR A 866 -3.94 -28.54 -23.19
N ASN A 867 -3.07 -29.36 -23.76
CA ASN A 867 -1.89 -29.91 -23.06
C ASN A 867 -0.94 -28.78 -22.60
N ASP A 868 -0.65 -27.83 -23.47
CA ASP A 868 0.12 -26.64 -23.12
C ASP A 868 -0.74 -25.61 -22.36
N VAL A 869 -0.25 -25.17 -21.19
CA VAL A 869 -0.89 -24.17 -20.34
C VAL A 869 -0.44 -22.74 -20.67
N PHE A 870 0.70 -22.59 -21.35
CA PHE A 870 1.26 -21.30 -21.75
C PHE A 870 0.61 -20.79 -23.05
N LEU A 871 0.10 -21.69 -23.89
CA LEU A 871 -0.72 -21.36 -25.06
C LEU A 871 -2.10 -20.82 -24.64
N LYS A 872 -2.20 -19.50 -24.41
CA LYS A 872 -3.44 -18.84 -23.93
C LYS A 872 -4.58 -18.79 -24.96
N THR A 873 -4.26 -18.84 -26.25
CA THR A 873 -5.20 -18.80 -27.37
C THR A 873 -5.07 -20.06 -28.24
N PRO A 874 -5.42 -21.25 -27.71
CA PRO A 874 -5.20 -22.50 -28.42
C PRO A 874 -6.11 -22.64 -29.66
N PRO A 875 -5.56 -22.96 -30.85
CA PRO A 875 -6.37 -23.23 -32.04
C PRO A 875 -7.16 -24.53 -31.92
N LYS A 876 -8.14 -24.76 -32.80
CA LYS A 876 -8.97 -26.00 -32.82
C LYS A 876 -8.11 -27.28 -32.85
N ALA A 877 -6.98 -27.25 -33.58
CA ALA A 877 -6.02 -28.35 -33.73
C ALA A 877 -5.01 -28.53 -32.57
N ALA A 878 -5.05 -27.69 -31.53
CA ALA A 878 -4.15 -27.83 -30.40
C ALA A 878 -4.33 -29.20 -29.72
N ALA A 879 -3.21 -29.79 -29.26
CA ALA A 879 -3.23 -31.06 -28.56
C ALA A 879 -4.05 -30.96 -27.26
N LYS A 880 -5.04 -31.84 -27.11
CA LYS A 880 -5.97 -31.87 -25.97
C LYS A 880 -5.99 -33.24 -25.33
N THR A 881 -6.24 -33.27 -24.03
CA THR A 881 -6.43 -34.49 -23.25
C THR A 881 -7.81 -34.50 -22.63
N ILE A 882 -8.49 -35.65 -22.71
CA ILE A 882 -9.76 -35.91 -22.01
C ILE A 882 -9.43 -36.69 -20.74
N VAL A 883 -9.97 -36.26 -19.60
CA VAL A 883 -9.75 -36.93 -18.32
C VAL A 883 -10.63 -38.16 -18.23
N LYS A 884 -10.07 -39.29 -17.77
CA LYS A 884 -10.78 -40.53 -17.45
C LYS A 884 -10.49 -40.91 -16.00
N GLY A 885 -11.51 -41.35 -15.27
CA GLY A 885 -11.41 -41.74 -13.85
C GLY A 885 -12.04 -40.72 -12.89
N SER A 886 -11.86 -40.95 -11.59
CA SER A 886 -12.42 -40.09 -10.54
C SER A 886 -11.68 -38.75 -10.44
N PHE A 887 -12.41 -37.71 -10.04
CA PHE A 887 -11.91 -36.35 -9.92
C PHE A 887 -12.50 -35.67 -8.67
N SER A 888 -11.87 -34.58 -8.21
CA SER A 888 -12.45 -33.68 -7.21
C SER A 888 -12.88 -32.37 -7.88
N ALA A 889 -13.98 -31.78 -7.45
CA ALA A 889 -14.43 -30.49 -7.97
C ALA A 889 -14.97 -29.63 -6.84
N ARG A 890 -14.63 -28.34 -6.86
CA ARG A 890 -15.15 -27.39 -5.88
C ARG A 890 -15.46 -26.04 -6.47
N LYS A 891 -16.52 -25.40 -5.96
CA LYS A 891 -16.87 -24.02 -6.31
C LYS A 891 -15.69 -23.11 -5.94
N ASN A 892 -15.16 -22.40 -6.94
CA ASN A 892 -13.95 -21.56 -6.98
C ASN A 892 -12.63 -22.23 -7.42
N VAL A 893 -12.53 -23.57 -7.49
CA VAL A 893 -11.40 -24.31 -8.08
C VAL A 893 -11.88 -25.70 -8.52
N PHE A 894 -11.89 -25.98 -9.84
CA PHE A 894 -11.90 -27.35 -10.31
C PHE A 894 -10.52 -27.95 -10.01
N LEU A 895 -10.46 -28.92 -9.12
CA LEU A 895 -9.21 -29.51 -8.67
C LEU A 895 -9.15 -30.92 -9.23
N PHE A 896 -8.60 -31.07 -10.44
CA PHE A 896 -8.28 -32.42 -10.90
C PHE A 896 -7.37 -33.07 -9.85
N ILE A 897 -7.75 -34.27 -9.42
CA ILE A 897 -6.81 -35.17 -8.77
C ILE A 897 -7.20 -36.54 -9.32
N MET A 898 -6.37 -37.09 -10.20
CA MET A 898 -6.55 -38.45 -10.69
C MET A 898 -6.43 -39.38 -9.49
N GLN A 899 -7.54 -39.96 -9.01
CA GLN A 899 -7.52 -40.85 -7.83
C GLN A 899 -6.59 -42.06 -8.01
N GLU A 900 -6.33 -42.50 -9.25
CA GLU A 900 -5.44 -43.64 -9.51
C GLU A 900 -3.95 -43.37 -9.21
N LYS A 901 -3.58 -42.14 -8.84
CA LYS A 901 -2.22 -41.78 -8.35
C LYS A 901 -2.28 -40.76 -7.21
N ILE A 902 -3.14 -40.98 -6.21
CA ILE A 902 -3.10 -40.30 -4.90
C ILE A 902 -2.54 -41.25 -3.85
#